data_AF-A0A961H0Q2-F1
#
_entry.id   AF-A0A961H0Q2-F1
#
_cell.length_a   1.000
_cell.length_b   1.000
_cell.length_c   1.000
_cell.angle_alpha   90.00
_cell.angle_beta   90.00
_cell.angle_gamma   90.00
#
_symmetry.space_group_name_H-M   'P 1'
#
loop_
_entity.id
_entity.type
_entity.pdbx_description
1 polymer ?
#
loop_
_entity_poly.entity_id
_entity_poly.type
_entity_poly.pdbx_seq_one_letter_code
_entity_poly.pdbx_strand_id
1 'polypeptide(L)'
;MKAAILPVLLVSITLQAEDWAQFRGANGSGVSSSKGLPQEFSADKNISWKAKIGDGIGSPIIKNGRVFTTAMLGDQKLGVFSFDAASGKQLWQSDFDTGTLPRITPPNSHASSTPATDGERVYVYFSTIGLLAFDFETGKEVWRHTLPRPAYLMDWGAASSPIVYNGMVIFCQDDDLAPFLVAVDAKTGKEKWRTPRKDMLAGYALPVLCEANGRTDLVIAGSGKLKGYDPATGKELWTCNTLLRTIMTSPVVHDGVIYIAVQSYGDSTRTLKYALLEWLDTNQDKVLSREETPKEFHERFDASDKNKNGLIDPDEIDTAFQSPDNMAVGGNIIQAIKGGGSGDVTKTHVLWNLDHKTPSNIASPLLFNDRLYLVKGGGMSSCYDAKDGKTLWDRSRLGNFGDYFASPVAADGKVFIAGKNGFVVVLEDGPEMKVLGKNDIGEEIIATPSIADGRLFIRTRESLVCVSASASTPTLAEVGKAAVMPADVVEITAQPAHGSRVWNGYTGNAMGQESWSTEELEQLLKRLQKLKYTTIAIPAKIAPFTPIRVDGDTGGRKAFHGASTFGNADVTAITARFREHAGKLGFEIIATEPVAGSVLPKNDFASEKALSDFVTPMCGEGVAERMWLGFQAIDKASQLIAQNDPELGIPAPDMLLRHLNSKKSLPDWLTEAKTFYATAMNEMYRANTRAREGSRSFTLYNAKRLEFTFHFMSAIEALYKAHDPAARAESLEAAMDSIYNALNSWSDVARDSSDRGGIALLNEYGYRPLVKVIKGGR
;
A
#
# COMPACT_ATOMS: atom_id res chain seq x y z
N MET A 1 -70.93 -16.16 -28.74
CA MET A 1 -69.48 -16.08 -29.07
C MET A 1 -68.71 -16.77 -27.95
N LYS A 2 -67.64 -17.53 -28.22
CA LYS A 2 -66.76 -18.08 -27.18
C LYS A 2 -65.47 -17.25 -27.13
N ALA A 3 -65.10 -16.75 -25.97
CA ALA A 3 -63.83 -16.04 -25.79
C ALA A 3 -62.68 -17.05 -25.77
N ALA A 4 -61.62 -16.78 -26.54
CA ALA A 4 -60.37 -17.53 -26.46
C ALA A 4 -59.46 -16.87 -25.42
N ILE A 5 -58.98 -17.64 -24.44
CA ILE A 5 -57.98 -17.18 -23.48
C ILE A 5 -56.61 -17.50 -24.07
N LEU A 6 -55.80 -16.46 -24.28
CA LEU A 6 -54.42 -16.61 -24.78
C LEU A 6 -53.48 -16.84 -23.57
N PRO A 7 -52.62 -17.88 -23.59
CA PRO A 7 -51.67 -18.11 -22.51
C PRO A 7 -50.51 -17.10 -22.59
N VAL A 8 -50.24 -16.40 -21.48
CA VAL A 8 -49.05 -15.56 -21.33
C VAL A 8 -47.86 -16.45 -21.00
N LEU A 9 -46.85 -16.50 -21.89
CA LEU A 9 -45.57 -17.12 -21.55
C LEU A 9 -44.82 -16.22 -20.56
N LEU A 10 -44.71 -16.68 -19.31
CA LEU A 10 -43.73 -16.15 -18.36
C LEU A 10 -42.34 -16.65 -18.77
N VAL A 11 -41.57 -15.77 -19.43
CA VAL A 11 -40.14 -16.01 -19.68
C VAL A 11 -39.39 -15.77 -18.37
N SER A 12 -39.09 -16.84 -17.65
CA SER A 12 -38.24 -16.79 -16.47
C SER A 12 -36.81 -16.39 -16.85
N ILE A 13 -36.48 -15.11 -16.72
CA ILE A 13 -35.10 -14.64 -16.82
C ILE A 13 -34.35 -15.15 -15.58
N THR A 14 -33.64 -16.27 -15.73
CA THR A 14 -32.66 -16.71 -14.75
C THR A 14 -31.47 -15.76 -14.78
N LEU A 15 -31.40 -14.83 -13.82
CA LEU A 15 -30.15 -14.10 -13.58
C LEU A 15 -29.10 -15.12 -13.14
N GLN A 16 -28.10 -15.35 -13.99
CA GLN A 16 -26.91 -16.10 -13.63
C GLN A 16 -25.98 -15.17 -12.84
N ALA A 17 -25.47 -15.65 -11.71
CA ALA A 17 -24.49 -14.92 -10.90
C ALA A 17 -23.17 -14.74 -11.68
N GLU A 18 -22.48 -13.63 -11.45
CA GLU A 18 -21.16 -13.38 -12.03
C GLU A 18 -20.07 -14.20 -11.32
N ASP A 19 -19.16 -14.78 -12.11
CA ASP A 19 -18.10 -15.66 -11.61
C ASP A 19 -16.73 -14.96 -11.59
N TRP A 20 -16.04 -15.09 -10.45
CA TRP A 20 -14.65 -14.66 -10.21
C TRP A 20 -13.89 -15.86 -9.61
N ALA A 21 -13.78 -16.93 -10.40
CA ALA A 21 -13.52 -18.28 -9.91
C ALA A 21 -12.05 -18.62 -9.54
N GLN A 22 -11.13 -17.66 -9.64
CA GLN A 22 -9.69 -17.82 -9.32
C GLN A 22 -9.06 -16.45 -8.99
N PHE A 23 -7.75 -16.42 -8.69
CA PHE A 23 -7.02 -15.16 -8.47
C PHE A 23 -7.22 -14.18 -9.62
N ARG A 24 -7.59 -12.92 -9.29
CA ARG A 24 -7.94 -11.86 -10.24
C ARG A 24 -9.01 -12.23 -11.29
N GLY A 25 -9.90 -13.18 -10.97
CA GLY A 25 -11.08 -13.48 -11.78
C GLY A 25 -10.74 -14.14 -13.12
N ALA A 26 -11.53 -13.82 -14.15
CA ALA A 26 -11.40 -14.43 -15.48
C ALA A 26 -9.97 -14.25 -16.03
N ASN A 27 -9.28 -15.37 -16.25
CA ASN A 27 -7.91 -15.45 -16.76
C ASN A 27 -6.87 -14.60 -15.99
N GLY A 28 -7.11 -14.28 -14.70
CA GLY A 28 -6.20 -13.44 -13.91
C GLY A 28 -6.18 -11.95 -14.28
N SER A 29 -7.14 -11.50 -15.11
CA SER A 29 -7.18 -10.15 -15.69
C SER A 29 -7.38 -9.01 -14.68
N GLY A 30 -8.13 -9.28 -13.61
CA GLY A 30 -8.62 -8.26 -12.68
C GLY A 30 -9.86 -7.52 -13.19
N VAL A 31 -10.52 -7.98 -14.25
CA VAL A 31 -11.68 -7.31 -14.87
C VAL A 31 -12.97 -8.06 -14.61
N SER A 32 -14.06 -7.32 -14.34
CA SER A 32 -15.42 -7.84 -14.21
C SER A 32 -16.41 -7.03 -15.07
N SER A 33 -17.50 -7.69 -15.45
CA SER A 33 -18.63 -7.11 -16.19
C SER A 33 -19.61 -6.33 -15.30
N SER A 34 -19.55 -6.50 -13.97
CA SER A 34 -20.42 -5.87 -12.95
C SER A 34 -20.72 -4.40 -13.18
N LYS A 35 -21.87 -3.98 -12.64
CA LYS A 35 -22.42 -2.61 -12.70
C LYS A 35 -22.92 -2.17 -11.32
N GLY A 36 -23.01 -0.86 -11.10
CA GLY A 36 -23.56 -0.29 -9.86
C GLY A 36 -22.62 -0.35 -8.66
N LEU A 37 -21.30 -0.47 -8.90
CA LEU A 37 -20.32 -0.59 -7.83
C LEU A 37 -20.14 0.74 -7.07
N PRO A 38 -20.06 0.72 -5.73
CA PRO A 38 -19.99 1.93 -4.92
C PRO A 38 -18.63 2.63 -5.06
N GLN A 39 -18.66 3.93 -5.36
CA GLN A 39 -17.45 4.77 -5.37
C GLN A 39 -17.07 5.29 -3.98
N GLU A 40 -18.03 5.38 -3.06
CA GLU A 40 -17.84 5.75 -1.65
C GLU A 40 -18.26 4.60 -0.72
N PHE A 41 -17.39 4.28 0.24
CA PHE A 41 -17.65 3.31 1.30
C PHE A 41 -16.64 3.49 2.46
N SER A 42 -16.89 2.82 3.58
CA SER A 42 -15.98 2.77 4.74
C SER A 42 -16.26 1.51 5.57
N ALA A 43 -15.59 1.32 6.70
CA ALA A 43 -15.86 0.24 7.66
C ALA A 43 -17.33 0.18 8.15
N ASP A 44 -18.07 1.28 8.01
CA ASP A 44 -19.45 1.51 8.44
C ASP A 44 -20.42 1.92 7.29
N LYS A 45 -19.93 2.57 6.21
CA LYS A 45 -20.74 2.97 5.05
C LYS A 45 -20.68 1.94 3.93
N ASN A 46 -21.85 1.56 3.40
CA ASN A 46 -22.01 0.66 2.25
C ASN A 46 -21.47 -0.77 2.45
N ILE A 47 -21.27 -1.20 3.69
CA ILE A 47 -20.94 -2.59 4.05
C ILE A 47 -22.21 -3.43 4.08
N SER A 48 -22.30 -4.42 3.20
CA SER A 48 -23.42 -5.36 3.12
C SER A 48 -23.34 -6.41 4.24
N TRP A 49 -22.12 -6.90 4.49
CA TRP A 49 -21.81 -7.82 5.58
C TRP A 49 -20.28 -7.88 5.82
N LYS A 50 -19.88 -8.37 6.99
CA LYS A 50 -18.50 -8.63 7.37
C LYS A 50 -18.41 -9.88 8.24
N ALA A 51 -17.48 -10.77 7.92
CA ALA A 51 -17.18 -11.98 8.70
C ALA A 51 -15.71 -11.95 9.15
N LYS A 52 -15.45 -12.11 10.45
CA LYS A 52 -14.08 -12.30 10.97
C LYS A 52 -13.71 -13.78 10.84
N ILE A 53 -12.56 -14.08 10.23
CA ILE A 53 -12.12 -15.44 9.89
C ILE A 53 -10.68 -15.79 10.30
N GLY A 54 -9.88 -14.78 10.68
CA GLY A 54 -8.48 -14.95 11.12
C GLY A 54 -7.45 -14.55 10.06
N ASP A 55 -6.17 -14.70 10.41
CA ASP A 55 -5.02 -14.25 9.61
C ASP A 55 -5.03 -14.82 8.19
N GLY A 56 -4.85 -13.98 7.17
CA GLY A 56 -4.68 -14.43 5.78
C GLY A 56 -4.72 -13.30 4.76
N ILE A 57 -4.16 -13.57 3.58
CA ILE A 57 -4.02 -12.59 2.48
C ILE A 57 -4.39 -13.15 1.10
N GLY A 58 -4.79 -14.42 0.98
CA GLY A 58 -5.34 -14.97 -0.27
C GLY A 58 -6.64 -14.26 -0.65
N SER A 59 -6.83 -13.96 -1.94
CA SER A 59 -8.04 -13.28 -2.42
C SER A 59 -9.29 -14.15 -2.25
N PRO A 60 -10.47 -13.55 -2.04
CA PRO A 60 -11.72 -14.30 -2.12
C PRO A 60 -12.04 -14.64 -3.58
N ILE A 61 -12.58 -15.82 -3.86
CA ILE A 61 -13.14 -16.18 -5.16
C ILE A 61 -14.66 -16.25 -5.10
N ILE A 62 -15.34 -15.98 -6.20
CA ILE A 62 -16.79 -16.04 -6.31
C ILE A 62 -17.18 -17.01 -7.43
N LYS A 63 -18.17 -17.86 -7.19
CA LYS A 63 -18.74 -18.77 -8.19
C LYS A 63 -20.17 -19.11 -7.82
N ASN A 64 -21.11 -19.06 -8.77
CA ASN A 64 -22.52 -19.43 -8.54
C ASN A 64 -23.16 -18.78 -7.28
N GLY A 65 -22.83 -17.52 -6.97
CA GLY A 65 -23.34 -16.81 -5.77
C GLY A 65 -22.72 -17.23 -4.43
N ARG A 66 -21.68 -18.07 -4.42
CA ARG A 66 -20.88 -18.40 -3.23
C ARG A 66 -19.52 -17.71 -3.26
N VAL A 67 -19.03 -17.27 -2.11
CA VAL A 67 -17.67 -16.74 -1.90
C VAL A 67 -16.83 -17.76 -1.16
N PHE A 68 -15.59 -17.99 -1.59
CA PHE A 68 -14.65 -18.89 -0.92
C PHE A 68 -13.33 -18.18 -0.60
N THR A 69 -12.73 -18.49 0.55
CA THR A 69 -11.49 -17.87 1.05
C THR A 69 -10.79 -18.80 2.05
N THR A 70 -9.52 -18.51 2.34
CA THR A 70 -8.71 -19.20 3.36
C THR A 70 -8.33 -18.28 4.53
N ALA A 71 -8.04 -18.87 5.69
CA ALA A 71 -7.47 -18.20 6.86
C ALA A 71 -6.70 -19.19 7.75
N MET A 72 -5.73 -18.71 8.53
CA MET A 72 -5.11 -19.47 9.61
C MET A 72 -6.05 -19.50 10.83
N LEU A 73 -6.23 -20.69 11.41
CA LEU A 73 -7.03 -20.94 12.60
C LEU A 73 -6.10 -21.16 13.81
N GLY A 74 -5.27 -20.15 14.08
CA GLY A 74 -4.09 -20.28 14.95
C GLY A 74 -2.92 -20.98 14.26
N ASP A 75 -1.91 -21.33 15.04
CA ASP A 75 -0.55 -21.63 14.54
C ASP A 75 -0.40 -22.99 13.81
N GLN A 76 -1.42 -23.85 13.83
CA GLN A 76 -1.33 -25.24 13.36
C GLN A 76 -2.45 -25.68 12.40
N LYS A 77 -3.38 -24.79 12.02
CA LYS A 77 -4.52 -25.13 11.15
C LYS A 77 -4.79 -24.09 10.08
N LEU A 78 -5.10 -24.54 8.87
CA LEU A 78 -5.70 -23.71 7.83
C LEU A 78 -7.20 -24.00 7.74
N GLY A 79 -8.02 -22.97 7.80
CA GLY A 79 -9.44 -23.02 7.46
C GLY A 79 -9.70 -22.64 6.00
N VAL A 80 -10.59 -23.40 5.36
CA VAL A 80 -11.21 -23.11 4.06
C VAL A 80 -12.69 -22.84 4.32
N PHE A 81 -13.20 -21.71 3.82
CA PHE A 81 -14.53 -21.21 4.14
C PHE A 81 -15.38 -21.03 2.88
N SER A 82 -16.69 -21.22 3.02
CA SER A 82 -17.70 -20.84 2.02
C SER A 82 -18.77 -19.96 2.65
N PHE A 83 -19.12 -18.85 1.98
CA PHE A 83 -20.16 -17.92 2.38
C PHE A 83 -21.16 -17.69 1.24
N ASP A 84 -22.41 -17.43 1.57
CA ASP A 84 -23.39 -16.87 0.64
C ASP A 84 -23.01 -15.42 0.29
N ALA A 85 -22.85 -15.10 -1.00
CA ALA A 85 -22.32 -13.81 -1.44
C ALA A 85 -23.26 -12.62 -1.12
N ALA A 86 -24.57 -12.87 -1.06
CA ALA A 86 -25.57 -11.83 -0.81
C ALA A 86 -25.66 -11.45 0.67
N SER A 87 -25.66 -12.44 1.57
CA SER A 87 -25.95 -12.29 3.00
C SER A 87 -24.76 -12.43 3.93
N GLY A 88 -23.64 -13.01 3.48
CA GLY A 88 -22.47 -13.29 4.32
C GLY A 88 -22.68 -14.46 5.28
N LYS A 89 -23.78 -15.22 5.15
CA LYS A 89 -24.00 -16.43 5.92
C LYS A 89 -22.94 -17.47 5.55
N GLN A 90 -22.20 -17.96 6.54
CA GLN A 90 -21.31 -19.11 6.38
C GLN A 90 -22.12 -20.35 5.99
N LEU A 91 -21.77 -20.97 4.86
CA LEU A 91 -22.42 -22.16 4.31
C LEU A 91 -21.71 -23.42 4.81
N TRP A 92 -20.38 -23.42 4.74
CA TRP A 92 -19.53 -24.44 5.33
C TRP A 92 -18.15 -23.86 5.71
N GLN A 93 -17.46 -24.58 6.59
CA GLN A 93 -16.04 -24.41 6.88
C GLN A 93 -15.44 -25.82 6.97
N SER A 94 -14.21 -25.96 6.51
CA SER A 94 -13.40 -27.17 6.72
C SER A 94 -11.98 -26.76 7.04
N ASP A 95 -11.26 -27.57 7.80
CA ASP A 95 -9.90 -27.27 8.22
C ASP A 95 -9.00 -28.49 8.14
N PHE A 96 -7.69 -28.22 8.06
CA PHE A 96 -6.65 -29.25 8.09
C PHE A 96 -5.42 -28.77 8.83
N ASP A 97 -4.71 -29.72 9.45
CA ASP A 97 -3.47 -29.46 10.17
C ASP A 97 -2.36 -29.04 9.18
N THR A 98 -1.64 -27.98 9.51
CA THR A 98 -0.61 -27.40 8.62
C THR A 98 0.73 -28.11 8.70
N GLY A 99 0.94 -28.97 9.70
CA GLY A 99 2.27 -29.47 10.05
C GLY A 99 3.24 -28.34 10.43
N THR A 100 4.54 -28.65 10.41
CA THR A 100 5.60 -27.69 10.77
C THR A 100 5.76 -26.60 9.70
N LEU A 101 5.21 -25.42 9.98
CA LEU A 101 5.29 -24.25 9.10
C LEU A 101 6.75 -23.84 8.80
N PRO A 102 7.06 -23.32 7.60
CA PRO A 102 8.31 -22.60 7.36
C PRO A 102 8.33 -21.26 8.11
N ARG A 103 9.52 -20.68 8.29
CA ARG A 103 9.63 -19.25 8.57
C ARG A 103 9.12 -18.47 7.35
N ILE A 104 8.42 -17.35 7.59
CA ILE A 104 8.06 -16.39 6.55
C ILE A 104 8.26 -14.97 7.06
N THR A 105 8.53 -14.05 6.13
CA THR A 105 8.81 -12.65 6.40
C THR A 105 7.52 -11.81 6.26
N PRO A 106 7.19 -10.95 7.23
CA PRO A 106 6.07 -10.01 7.10
C PRO A 106 6.20 -9.10 5.86
N PRO A 107 5.10 -8.75 5.19
CA PRO A 107 3.73 -8.90 5.66
C PRO A 107 3.01 -10.16 5.15
N ASN A 108 3.72 -11.21 4.71
CA ASN A 108 3.07 -12.42 4.22
C ASN A 108 2.29 -13.17 5.33
N SER A 109 1.52 -14.19 4.94
CA SER A 109 0.80 -15.15 5.77
C SER A 109 0.96 -16.55 5.17
N HIS A 110 0.74 -17.60 5.95
CA HIS A 110 0.63 -18.95 5.39
C HIS A 110 -0.69 -19.17 4.63
N ALA A 111 -1.73 -18.37 4.92
CA ALA A 111 -2.99 -18.32 4.18
C ALA A 111 -2.92 -17.28 3.04
N SER A 112 -1.88 -17.37 2.20
CA SER A 112 -1.60 -16.42 1.11
C SER A 112 -2.04 -16.89 -0.27
N SER A 113 -2.06 -18.20 -0.52
CA SER A 113 -2.50 -18.74 -1.81
C SER A 113 -4.00 -18.52 -1.98
N THR A 114 -4.39 -18.00 -3.14
CA THR A 114 -5.80 -17.78 -3.50
C THR A 114 -6.39 -19.09 -4.02
N PRO A 115 -7.56 -19.54 -3.54
CA PRO A 115 -8.20 -20.74 -4.06
C PRO A 115 -8.63 -20.57 -5.54
N ALA A 116 -9.03 -21.68 -6.17
CA ALA A 116 -9.71 -21.68 -7.48
C ALA A 116 -10.89 -22.66 -7.49
N THR A 117 -11.82 -22.58 -8.45
CA THR A 117 -12.97 -23.50 -8.54
C THR A 117 -13.44 -23.76 -9.97
N ASP A 118 -13.88 -24.99 -10.25
CA ASP A 118 -14.62 -25.37 -11.46
C ASP A 118 -16.15 -25.19 -11.31
N GLY A 119 -16.64 -25.01 -10.08
CA GLY A 119 -18.07 -25.03 -9.72
C GLY A 119 -18.58 -26.38 -9.21
N GLU A 120 -17.77 -27.44 -9.24
CA GLU A 120 -18.02 -28.72 -8.57
C GLU A 120 -17.13 -28.89 -7.32
N ARG A 121 -15.93 -28.28 -7.32
CA ARG A 121 -14.89 -28.37 -6.28
C ARG A 121 -14.18 -27.03 -6.08
N VAL A 122 -13.62 -26.85 -4.88
CA VAL A 122 -12.74 -25.74 -4.51
C VAL A 122 -11.33 -26.27 -4.31
N TYR A 123 -10.37 -25.66 -4.99
CA TYR A 123 -8.96 -26.05 -5.01
C TYR A 123 -8.13 -25.08 -4.18
N VAL A 124 -7.29 -25.62 -3.30
CA VAL A 124 -6.42 -24.86 -2.39
C VAL A 124 -4.99 -25.37 -2.54
N TYR A 125 -4.01 -24.47 -2.53
CA TYR A 125 -2.60 -24.83 -2.35
C TYR A 125 -2.15 -24.46 -0.93
N PHE A 126 -1.36 -25.33 -0.30
CA PHE A 126 -0.71 -25.03 0.98
C PHE A 126 0.71 -25.61 1.03
N SER A 127 1.70 -24.81 1.44
CA SER A 127 3.13 -25.04 1.16
C SER A 127 3.77 -26.24 1.89
N THR A 128 3.12 -26.82 2.89
CA THR A 128 3.58 -28.05 3.57
C THR A 128 2.89 -29.32 3.07
N ILE A 129 1.92 -29.19 2.15
CA ILE A 129 1.12 -30.29 1.62
C ILE A 129 1.24 -30.36 0.10
N GLY A 130 0.89 -29.29 -0.61
CA GLY A 130 0.64 -29.29 -2.04
C GLY A 130 -0.78 -28.83 -2.37
N LEU A 131 -1.44 -29.50 -3.31
CA LEU A 131 -2.80 -29.17 -3.74
C LEU A 131 -3.85 -30.01 -3.00
N LEU A 132 -4.96 -29.39 -2.61
CA LEU A 132 -6.12 -30.04 -2.00
C LEU A 132 -7.38 -29.67 -2.77
N ALA A 133 -8.35 -30.58 -2.81
CA ALA A 133 -9.68 -30.32 -3.37
C ALA A 133 -10.79 -30.62 -2.36
N PHE A 134 -11.74 -29.70 -2.26
CA PHE A 134 -12.92 -29.77 -1.42
C PHE A 134 -14.18 -29.74 -2.28
N ASP A 135 -15.23 -30.45 -1.88
CA ASP A 135 -16.54 -30.43 -2.54
C ASP A 135 -17.18 -29.04 -2.42
N PHE A 136 -17.67 -28.49 -3.53
CA PHE A 136 -18.15 -27.10 -3.59
C PHE A 136 -19.37 -26.83 -2.69
N GLU A 137 -20.27 -27.81 -2.61
CA GLU A 137 -21.53 -27.68 -1.90
C GLU A 137 -21.39 -27.91 -0.40
N THR A 138 -20.58 -28.90 0.00
CA THR A 138 -20.46 -29.42 1.38
C THR A 138 -19.15 -29.09 2.09
N GLY A 139 -18.11 -28.68 1.36
CA GLY A 139 -16.76 -28.44 1.90
C GLY A 139 -15.94 -29.69 2.18
N LYS A 140 -16.50 -30.89 2.00
CA LYS A 140 -15.80 -32.15 2.30
C LYS A 140 -14.58 -32.33 1.40
N GLU A 141 -13.43 -32.68 1.99
CA GLU A 141 -12.23 -33.03 1.23
C GLU A 141 -12.48 -34.22 0.28
N VAL A 142 -12.01 -34.07 -0.97
CA VAL A 142 -12.17 -35.03 -2.08
C VAL A 142 -10.84 -35.71 -2.40
N TRP A 143 -9.75 -34.95 -2.46
CA TRP A 143 -8.40 -35.46 -2.69
C TRP A 143 -7.30 -34.51 -2.19
N ARG A 144 -6.10 -35.05 -1.95
CA ARG A 144 -4.84 -34.31 -1.80
C ARG A 144 -3.84 -34.80 -2.84
N HIS A 145 -3.06 -33.88 -3.40
CA HIS A 145 -1.92 -34.15 -4.27
C HIS A 145 -0.67 -33.53 -3.64
N THR A 146 0.22 -34.36 -3.12
CA THR A 146 1.41 -33.90 -2.41
C THR A 146 2.42 -33.27 -3.37
N LEU A 147 2.92 -32.07 -3.03
CA LEU A 147 4.01 -31.40 -3.75
C LEU A 147 5.25 -31.23 -2.87
N PRO A 148 6.46 -31.13 -3.45
CA PRO A 148 7.65 -30.74 -2.70
C PRO A 148 7.43 -29.40 -2.00
N ARG A 149 7.81 -29.30 -0.72
CA ARG A 149 7.80 -28.04 0.03
C ARG A 149 8.71 -27.02 -0.68
N PRO A 150 8.22 -25.84 -1.08
CA PRO A 150 9.02 -24.87 -1.82
C PRO A 150 10.15 -24.30 -0.96
N ALA A 151 11.30 -24.12 -1.59
CA ALA A 151 12.46 -23.47 -0.99
C ALA A 151 12.49 -21.98 -1.37
N TYR A 152 12.09 -21.11 -0.44
CA TYR A 152 12.22 -19.66 -0.57
C TYR A 152 13.42 -19.19 0.23
N LEU A 153 14.56 -18.97 -0.42
CA LEU A 153 15.80 -18.61 0.24
C LEU A 153 15.70 -17.31 1.07
N MET A 154 14.90 -16.36 0.59
CA MET A 154 14.67 -15.07 1.27
C MET A 154 13.56 -15.11 2.34
N ASP A 155 13.08 -16.29 2.77
CA ASP A 155 11.94 -16.47 3.67
C ASP A 155 10.69 -15.66 3.24
N TRP A 156 10.49 -15.38 1.94
CA TRP A 156 9.34 -14.59 1.49
C TRP A 156 8.00 -15.32 1.63
N GLY A 157 8.01 -16.65 1.72
CA GLY A 157 6.81 -17.48 1.80
C GLY A 157 6.10 -17.67 0.46
N ALA A 158 5.00 -18.43 0.47
CA ALA A 158 4.22 -18.71 -0.73
C ALA A 158 3.34 -17.52 -1.15
N ALA A 159 3.00 -17.45 -2.44
CA ALA A 159 1.93 -16.59 -2.97
C ALA A 159 1.28 -17.16 -4.25
N SER A 160 1.99 -18.03 -4.99
CA SER A 160 1.46 -18.72 -6.18
C SER A 160 0.13 -19.41 -5.89
N SER A 161 -0.78 -19.36 -6.87
CA SER A 161 -2.17 -19.79 -6.74
C SER A 161 -2.56 -20.73 -7.89
N PRO A 162 -3.38 -21.76 -7.67
CA PRO A 162 -3.87 -22.63 -8.74
C PRO A 162 -4.77 -21.89 -9.74
N ILE A 163 -4.81 -22.39 -10.97
CA ILE A 163 -5.84 -22.05 -11.97
C ILE A 163 -6.58 -23.32 -12.42
N VAL A 164 -7.76 -23.16 -13.01
CA VAL A 164 -8.55 -24.26 -13.57
C VAL A 164 -8.65 -24.12 -15.09
N TYR A 165 -8.34 -25.18 -15.83
CA TYR A 165 -8.50 -25.23 -17.29
C TYR A 165 -8.83 -26.65 -17.77
N ASN A 166 -9.87 -26.81 -18.60
CA ASN A 166 -10.25 -28.06 -19.28
C ASN A 166 -10.20 -29.33 -18.41
N GLY A 167 -10.77 -29.29 -17.19
CA GLY A 167 -10.77 -30.43 -16.26
C GLY A 167 -9.41 -30.72 -15.65
N MET A 168 -8.55 -29.71 -15.52
CA MET A 168 -7.26 -29.75 -14.87
C MET A 168 -7.10 -28.60 -13.89
N VAL A 169 -6.43 -28.86 -12.77
CA VAL A 169 -5.88 -27.83 -11.89
C VAL A 169 -4.42 -27.69 -12.24
N ILE A 170 -4.00 -26.48 -12.62
CA ILE A 170 -2.63 -26.18 -13.03
C ILE A 170 -1.99 -25.28 -11.97
N PHE A 171 -0.76 -25.62 -11.56
CA PHE A 171 -0.03 -24.91 -10.52
C PHE A 171 1.44 -24.75 -10.90
N CYS A 172 1.98 -23.53 -10.74
CA CYS A 172 3.40 -23.23 -10.95
C CYS A 172 4.07 -23.02 -9.59
N GLN A 173 5.08 -23.84 -9.32
CA GLN A 173 5.99 -23.69 -8.21
C GLN A 173 7.34 -23.26 -8.76
N ASP A 174 7.53 -21.96 -8.96
CA ASP A 174 8.86 -21.40 -9.18
C ASP A 174 9.48 -21.12 -7.81
N ASP A 175 10.39 -21.97 -7.38
CA ASP A 175 11.20 -21.83 -6.17
C ASP A 175 12.71 -21.81 -6.51
N ASP A 176 13.57 -21.54 -5.53
CA ASP A 176 14.98 -21.33 -5.79
C ASP A 176 15.75 -22.61 -6.14
N LEU A 177 15.25 -23.79 -5.77
CA LEU A 177 15.99 -25.05 -5.91
C LEU A 177 15.47 -25.90 -7.08
N ALA A 178 14.18 -26.25 -7.06
CA ALA A 178 13.58 -27.27 -7.92
C ALA A 178 12.29 -26.78 -8.61
N PRO A 179 12.31 -25.64 -9.35
CA PRO A 179 11.12 -25.04 -9.95
C PRO A 179 10.43 -25.96 -10.98
N PHE A 180 9.10 -26.02 -10.94
CA PHE A 180 8.28 -26.82 -11.85
C PHE A 180 6.89 -26.23 -12.12
N LEU A 181 6.30 -26.67 -13.23
CA LEU A 181 4.88 -26.53 -13.56
C LEU A 181 4.22 -27.91 -13.51
N VAL A 182 3.02 -28.03 -12.93
CA VAL A 182 2.26 -29.29 -12.86
C VAL A 182 0.80 -29.09 -13.23
N ALA A 183 0.20 -30.08 -13.88
CA ALA A 183 -1.25 -30.20 -14.02
C ALA A 183 -1.74 -31.52 -13.42
N VAL A 184 -2.77 -31.42 -12.57
CA VAL A 184 -3.48 -32.58 -12.00
C VAL A 184 -4.91 -32.63 -12.51
N ASP A 185 -5.47 -33.83 -12.58
CA ASP A 185 -6.87 -34.05 -12.91
C ASP A 185 -7.79 -33.40 -11.87
N ALA A 186 -8.67 -32.49 -12.32
CA ALA A 186 -9.56 -31.72 -11.45
C ALA A 186 -10.45 -32.60 -10.55
N LYS A 187 -10.84 -33.79 -11.04
CA LYS A 187 -11.73 -34.70 -10.32
C LYS A 187 -11.01 -35.68 -9.39
N THR A 188 -9.76 -36.05 -9.69
CA THR A 188 -9.06 -37.15 -9.00
C THR A 188 -7.69 -36.82 -8.39
N GLY A 189 -7.14 -35.63 -8.61
CA GLY A 189 -5.84 -35.21 -8.06
C GLY A 189 -4.63 -35.95 -8.66
N LYS A 190 -4.84 -36.78 -9.68
CA LYS A 190 -3.77 -37.51 -10.37
C LYS A 190 -3.03 -36.58 -11.31
N GLU A 191 -1.70 -36.64 -11.29
CA GLU A 191 -0.85 -35.91 -12.24
C GLU A 191 -1.18 -36.32 -13.69
N LYS A 192 -1.37 -35.33 -14.56
CA LYS A 192 -1.50 -35.51 -16.01
C LYS A 192 -0.17 -35.25 -16.71
N TRP A 193 0.53 -34.22 -16.28
CA TRP A 193 1.88 -33.86 -16.73
C TRP A 193 2.59 -32.97 -15.71
N ARG A 194 3.92 -32.96 -15.77
CA ARG A 194 4.81 -32.10 -14.99
C ARG A 194 6.01 -31.68 -15.84
N THR A 195 6.37 -30.41 -15.79
CA THR A 195 7.44 -29.81 -16.59
C THR A 195 8.42 -29.08 -15.67
N PRO A 196 9.65 -29.58 -15.51
CA PRO A 196 10.70 -28.87 -14.78
C PRO A 196 11.03 -27.53 -15.45
N ARG A 197 11.16 -26.47 -14.65
CA ARG A 197 11.45 -25.09 -15.08
C ARG A 197 12.87 -24.69 -14.65
N LYS A 198 13.85 -25.56 -14.91
CA LYS A 198 15.21 -25.53 -14.35
C LYS A 198 16.01 -24.23 -14.58
N ASP A 199 15.62 -23.40 -15.55
CA ASP A 199 16.24 -22.09 -15.81
C ASP A 199 15.64 -20.94 -14.98
N MET A 200 14.65 -21.21 -14.13
CA MET A 200 13.99 -20.24 -13.25
C MET A 200 14.61 -20.16 -11.83
N LEU A 201 14.11 -19.19 -11.05
CA LEU A 201 14.37 -18.90 -9.63
C LEU A 201 13.01 -18.64 -8.94
N ALA A 202 12.99 -18.38 -7.62
CA ALA A 202 11.75 -18.08 -6.91
C ALA A 202 10.89 -17.01 -7.60
N GLY A 203 9.64 -17.37 -7.90
CA GLY A 203 8.72 -16.59 -8.73
C GLY A 203 7.26 -16.82 -8.36
N TYR A 204 6.46 -15.76 -8.51
CA TYR A 204 5.10 -15.69 -7.94
C TYR A 204 4.02 -15.33 -8.97
N ALA A 205 4.35 -15.33 -10.26
CA ALA A 205 3.40 -15.05 -11.34
C ALA A 205 2.32 -16.14 -11.45
N LEU A 206 1.06 -15.72 -11.58
CA LEU A 206 -0.03 -16.61 -11.97
C LEU A 206 0.17 -17.04 -13.44
N PRO A 207 -0.01 -18.35 -13.76
CA PRO A 207 -0.17 -18.78 -15.15
C PRO A 207 -1.44 -18.18 -15.76
N VAL A 208 -1.35 -17.70 -17.01
CA VAL A 208 -2.49 -17.17 -17.77
C VAL A 208 -2.60 -17.86 -19.12
N LEU A 209 -3.81 -17.88 -19.69
CA LEU A 209 -4.06 -18.43 -21.02
C LEU A 209 -3.96 -17.33 -22.06
N CYS A 210 -3.33 -17.62 -23.21
CA CYS A 210 -3.25 -16.72 -24.34
C CYS A 210 -3.70 -17.44 -25.61
N GLU A 211 -4.85 -17.04 -26.15
CA GLU A 211 -5.28 -17.48 -27.48
C GLU A 211 -4.66 -16.59 -28.55
N ALA A 212 -3.85 -17.18 -29.43
CA ALA A 212 -3.17 -16.46 -30.49
C ALA A 212 -2.93 -17.37 -31.71
N ASN A 213 -3.19 -16.85 -32.91
CA ASN A 213 -3.02 -17.56 -34.18
C ASN A 213 -3.77 -18.92 -34.25
N GLY A 214 -4.92 -19.03 -33.57
CA GLY A 214 -5.77 -20.23 -33.58
C GLY A 214 -5.39 -21.35 -32.61
N ARG A 215 -4.55 -21.07 -31.61
CA ARG A 215 -4.24 -21.99 -30.50
C ARG A 215 -4.18 -21.27 -29.15
N THR A 216 -4.40 -22.01 -28.07
CA THR A 216 -4.30 -21.51 -26.69
C THR A 216 -2.98 -21.97 -26.07
N ASP A 217 -2.15 -21.01 -25.68
CA ASP A 217 -0.92 -21.25 -24.93
C ASP A 217 -1.13 -20.96 -23.44
N LEU A 218 -0.50 -21.75 -22.56
CA LEU A 218 -0.34 -21.42 -21.16
C LEU A 218 0.93 -20.59 -20.98
N VAL A 219 0.78 -19.34 -20.58
CA VAL A 219 1.84 -18.33 -20.50
C VAL A 219 2.23 -18.07 -19.05
N ILE A 220 3.53 -18.09 -18.77
CA ILE A 220 4.09 -17.89 -17.42
C ILE A 220 5.32 -17.00 -17.51
N ALA A 221 5.37 -15.97 -16.67
CA ALA A 221 6.54 -15.13 -16.47
C ALA A 221 7.44 -15.71 -15.37
N GLY A 222 8.75 -15.77 -15.62
CA GLY A 222 9.75 -16.17 -14.62
C GLY A 222 11.11 -15.53 -14.92
N SER A 223 12.14 -15.85 -14.11
CA SER A 223 13.47 -15.24 -14.17
C SER A 223 13.98 -15.15 -15.61
N GLY A 224 14.16 -13.91 -16.11
CA GLY A 224 14.65 -13.61 -17.46
C GLY A 224 13.69 -13.87 -18.63
N LYS A 225 12.66 -14.72 -18.47
CA LYS A 225 11.89 -15.26 -19.60
C LYS A 225 10.38 -15.28 -19.36
N LEU A 226 9.65 -14.78 -20.35
CA LEU A 226 8.25 -15.15 -20.55
C LEU A 226 8.21 -16.45 -21.37
N LYS A 227 7.48 -17.47 -20.91
CA LYS A 227 7.42 -18.78 -21.56
C LYS A 227 5.99 -19.20 -21.88
N GLY A 228 5.77 -19.76 -23.07
CA GLY A 228 4.51 -20.35 -23.50
C GLY A 228 4.58 -21.87 -23.57
N TYR A 229 3.56 -22.54 -23.04
CA TYR A 229 3.44 -23.99 -22.96
C TYR A 229 2.15 -24.49 -23.61
N ASP A 230 2.16 -25.75 -24.06
CA ASP A 230 0.94 -26.50 -24.37
C ASP A 230 0.17 -26.77 -23.06
N PRO A 231 -1.06 -26.27 -22.88
CA PRO A 231 -1.80 -26.47 -21.63
C PRO A 231 -2.26 -27.93 -21.42
N ALA A 232 -2.36 -28.73 -22.49
CA ALA A 232 -2.80 -30.13 -22.43
C ALA A 232 -1.66 -31.10 -22.14
N THR A 233 -0.41 -30.76 -22.51
CA THR A 233 0.75 -31.65 -22.31
C THR A 233 1.90 -31.05 -21.48
N GLY A 234 1.83 -29.77 -21.09
CA GLY A 234 2.89 -29.06 -20.38
C GLY A 234 4.16 -28.78 -21.19
N LYS A 235 4.17 -29.07 -22.50
CA LYS A 235 5.36 -28.95 -23.35
C LYS A 235 5.69 -27.48 -23.61
N GLU A 236 6.95 -27.07 -23.44
CA GLU A 236 7.42 -25.73 -23.81
C GLU A 236 7.31 -25.53 -25.34
N LEU A 237 6.69 -24.42 -25.75
CA LEU A 237 6.43 -24.08 -27.16
C LEU A 237 7.27 -22.88 -27.62
N TRP A 238 7.42 -21.85 -26.78
CA TRP A 238 8.25 -20.67 -27.09
C TRP A 238 8.77 -19.95 -25.83
N THR A 239 9.83 -19.15 -26.01
CA THR A 239 10.37 -18.26 -24.97
C THR A 239 10.62 -16.85 -25.51
N CYS A 240 10.33 -15.83 -24.69
CA CYS A 240 10.69 -14.43 -24.93
C CYS A 240 11.63 -13.99 -23.80
N ASN A 241 12.91 -13.83 -24.13
CA ASN A 241 14.02 -13.69 -23.18
C ASN A 241 14.24 -12.21 -22.83
N THR A 242 13.18 -11.55 -22.32
CA THR A 242 13.10 -10.09 -22.14
C THR A 242 12.73 -9.65 -20.72
N LEU A 243 12.60 -10.57 -19.77
CA LEU A 243 12.19 -10.25 -18.40
C LEU A 243 13.41 -10.06 -17.48
N LEU A 244 13.12 -9.71 -16.23
CA LEU A 244 14.12 -9.42 -15.19
C LEU A 244 14.31 -10.61 -14.23
N ARG A 245 15.24 -10.50 -13.29
CA ARG A 245 15.62 -11.57 -12.35
C ARG A 245 14.47 -12.04 -11.45
N THR A 246 13.82 -11.12 -10.73
CA THR A 246 12.78 -11.45 -9.75
C THR A 246 11.40 -11.14 -10.33
N ILE A 247 10.58 -12.18 -10.52
CA ILE A 247 9.21 -12.04 -11.05
C ILE A 247 8.18 -12.30 -9.96
N MET A 248 7.51 -11.24 -9.53
CA MET A 248 6.39 -11.28 -8.57
C MET A 248 5.05 -10.89 -9.21
N THR A 249 5.08 -10.21 -10.37
CA THR A 249 3.89 -9.74 -11.08
C THR A 249 3.39 -10.78 -12.08
N SER A 250 2.06 -10.88 -12.21
CA SER A 250 1.40 -11.73 -13.18
C SER A 250 1.13 -10.94 -14.48
N PRO A 251 1.32 -11.52 -15.67
CA PRO A 251 0.90 -10.91 -16.92
C PRO A 251 -0.64 -10.80 -17.02
N VAL A 252 -1.13 -9.94 -17.91
CA VAL A 252 -2.54 -9.87 -18.32
C VAL A 252 -2.63 -9.99 -19.86
N VAL A 253 -3.67 -10.64 -20.36
CA VAL A 253 -3.81 -10.96 -21.79
C VAL A 253 -5.10 -10.38 -22.37
N HIS A 254 -5.01 -9.79 -23.56
CA HIS A 254 -6.14 -9.35 -24.38
C HIS A 254 -5.79 -9.53 -25.86
N ASP A 255 -6.71 -10.08 -26.66
CA ASP A 255 -6.65 -10.19 -28.12
C ASP A 255 -5.31 -10.76 -28.67
N GLY A 256 -4.78 -11.77 -27.99
CA GLY A 256 -3.53 -12.44 -28.34
C GLY A 256 -2.26 -11.63 -28.04
N VAL A 257 -2.37 -10.55 -27.26
CA VAL A 257 -1.25 -9.76 -26.73
C VAL A 257 -1.15 -9.94 -25.22
N ILE A 258 0.08 -10.14 -24.74
CA ILE A 258 0.45 -10.38 -23.35
C ILE A 258 1.14 -9.13 -22.82
N TYR A 259 0.58 -8.54 -21.77
CA TYR A 259 1.08 -7.32 -21.13
C TYR A 259 1.70 -7.67 -19.78
N ILE A 260 2.89 -7.16 -19.53
CA ILE A 260 3.58 -7.35 -18.25
C ILE A 260 4.31 -6.08 -17.82
N ALA A 261 4.32 -5.84 -16.52
CA ALA A 261 5.06 -4.77 -15.87
C ALA A 261 5.87 -5.39 -14.73
N VAL A 262 7.18 -5.18 -14.71
CA VAL A 262 8.09 -5.79 -13.74
C VAL A 262 9.08 -4.75 -13.24
N GLN A 263 9.21 -4.62 -11.93
CA GLN A 263 10.40 -4.08 -11.29
C GLN A 263 11.12 -5.22 -10.57
N SER A 264 12.43 -5.37 -10.78
CA SER A 264 13.26 -6.35 -10.09
C SER A 264 14.38 -5.64 -9.35
N TYR A 265 14.61 -6.03 -8.09
CA TYR A 265 15.81 -5.64 -7.36
C TYR A 265 17.06 -6.19 -8.06
N GLY A 266 18.18 -5.47 -7.91
CA GLY A 266 19.48 -5.92 -8.39
C GLY A 266 20.40 -4.75 -8.76
N ASP A 267 21.33 -4.43 -7.86
CA ASP A 267 22.68 -4.09 -8.33
C ASP A 267 23.35 -5.39 -8.83
N SER A 268 24.19 -5.23 -9.84
CA SER A 268 25.12 -6.23 -10.38
C SER A 268 25.88 -7.05 -9.33
N THR A 269 26.14 -6.47 -8.15
CA THR A 269 26.96 -7.10 -7.10
C THR A 269 26.21 -8.07 -6.18
N ARG A 270 24.86 -8.01 -6.10
CA ARG A 270 24.09 -8.78 -5.10
C ARG A 270 23.70 -10.18 -5.63
N THR A 271 24.73 -10.98 -5.83
CA THR A 271 24.69 -12.39 -6.24
C THR A 271 24.09 -13.29 -5.14
N LEU A 272 23.48 -14.40 -5.53
CA LEU A 272 22.79 -15.29 -4.57
C LEU A 272 23.78 -16.06 -3.70
N LYS A 273 25.00 -16.29 -4.22
CA LYS A 273 26.06 -17.08 -3.60
C LYS A 273 26.42 -16.69 -2.17
N TYR A 274 26.46 -15.40 -1.84
CA TYR A 274 26.82 -14.96 -0.50
C TYR A 274 25.83 -15.42 0.57
N ALA A 275 24.54 -15.43 0.24
CA ALA A 275 23.51 -15.88 1.16
C ALA A 275 23.45 -17.41 1.24
N LEU A 276 23.63 -18.10 0.10
CA LEU A 276 23.74 -19.57 0.06
C LEU A 276 24.92 -20.09 0.90
N LEU A 277 26.08 -19.44 0.83
CA LEU A 277 27.20 -19.73 1.73
C LEU A 277 26.82 -19.43 3.20
N GLU A 278 26.24 -18.25 3.49
CA GLU A 278 25.79 -17.90 4.86
C GLU A 278 24.80 -18.92 5.50
N TRP A 279 24.08 -19.71 4.70
CA TRP A 279 23.11 -20.70 5.19
C TRP A 279 23.52 -22.17 5.07
N LEU A 280 24.29 -22.54 4.04
CA LEU A 280 24.59 -23.93 3.70
C LEU A 280 26.07 -24.29 3.92
N ASP A 281 26.99 -23.33 3.91
CA ASP A 281 28.41 -23.58 4.25
C ASP A 281 28.52 -23.74 5.79
N THR A 282 28.22 -24.94 6.26
CA THR A 282 28.18 -25.27 7.69
C THR A 282 29.55 -25.28 8.33
N ASN A 283 30.60 -25.45 7.53
CA ASN A 283 31.97 -25.61 7.97
C ASN A 283 32.82 -24.31 7.82
N GLN A 284 32.34 -23.36 7.02
CA GLN A 284 32.88 -22.03 6.73
C GLN A 284 34.13 -21.99 5.83
N ASP A 285 34.27 -22.96 4.91
CA ASP A 285 35.36 -23.01 3.91
C ASP A 285 35.12 -22.16 2.65
N LYS A 286 33.88 -21.68 2.44
CA LYS A 286 33.39 -20.84 1.33
C LYS A 286 33.18 -21.59 0.00
N VAL A 287 33.07 -22.90 0.03
CA VAL A 287 32.44 -23.69 -1.03
C VAL A 287 31.16 -24.34 -0.48
N LEU A 288 30.50 -25.20 -1.25
CA LEU A 288 29.44 -26.08 -0.73
C LEU A 288 29.75 -27.53 -1.10
N SER A 289 29.66 -28.44 -0.14
CA SER A 289 29.65 -29.89 -0.40
C SER A 289 28.25 -30.41 -0.72
N ARG A 290 28.16 -31.64 -1.25
CA ARG A 290 26.87 -32.29 -1.52
C ARG A 290 26.12 -32.59 -0.21
N GLU A 291 26.85 -32.94 0.83
CA GLU A 291 26.38 -33.26 2.18
C GLU A 291 25.73 -32.05 2.88
N GLU A 292 26.19 -30.84 2.54
CA GLU A 292 25.67 -29.56 3.03
C GLU A 292 24.43 -29.06 2.28
N THR A 293 24.09 -29.66 1.13
CA THR A 293 22.97 -29.22 0.30
C THR A 293 21.75 -30.15 0.38
N PRO A 294 20.52 -29.62 0.33
CA PRO A 294 19.31 -30.45 0.31
C PRO A 294 19.24 -31.32 -0.95
N LYS A 295 18.61 -32.49 -0.86
CA LYS A 295 18.56 -33.49 -1.95
C LYS A 295 17.92 -32.95 -3.22
N GLU A 296 16.98 -32.03 -3.07
CA GLU A 296 16.27 -31.30 -4.12
C GLU A 296 17.23 -30.43 -4.96
N PHE A 297 18.35 -29.99 -4.38
CA PHE A 297 19.41 -29.25 -5.06
C PHE A 297 20.45 -30.17 -5.72
N HIS A 298 20.50 -31.48 -5.41
CA HIS A 298 21.60 -32.35 -5.86
C HIS A 298 21.70 -32.48 -7.40
N GLU A 299 20.59 -32.46 -8.14
CA GLU A 299 20.65 -32.41 -9.62
C GLU A 299 21.24 -31.09 -10.15
N ARG A 300 21.11 -30.00 -9.39
CA ARG A 300 21.60 -28.66 -9.72
C ARG A 300 23.07 -28.52 -9.33
N PHE A 301 23.46 -29.12 -8.20
CA PHE A 301 24.84 -29.33 -7.76
C PHE A 301 25.65 -30.13 -8.80
N ASP A 302 25.19 -31.34 -9.13
CA ASP A 302 25.85 -32.27 -10.09
C ASP A 302 26.00 -31.68 -11.51
N ALA A 303 25.20 -30.65 -11.84
CA ALA A 303 25.27 -29.92 -13.11
C ALA A 303 26.15 -28.65 -13.06
N SER A 304 26.56 -28.22 -11.86
CA SER A 304 27.27 -26.95 -11.62
C SER A 304 28.72 -27.15 -11.17
N ASP A 305 29.04 -28.28 -10.53
CA ASP A 305 30.40 -28.79 -10.37
C ASP A 305 30.97 -29.18 -11.75
N LYS A 306 31.52 -28.17 -12.45
CA LYS A 306 32.09 -28.34 -13.81
C LYS A 306 33.43 -29.04 -13.73
N ASN A 307 34.16 -28.81 -12.64
CA ASN A 307 35.52 -29.26 -12.42
C ASN A 307 35.57 -30.72 -11.90
N LYS A 308 34.47 -31.21 -11.32
CA LYS A 308 34.20 -32.56 -10.79
C LYS A 308 34.99 -32.92 -9.54
N ASN A 309 35.14 -31.98 -8.61
CA ASN A 309 35.77 -32.20 -7.31
C ASN A 309 34.79 -32.62 -6.19
N GLY A 310 33.47 -32.58 -6.42
CA GLY A 310 32.45 -32.88 -5.42
C GLY A 310 32.08 -31.68 -4.53
N LEU A 311 32.49 -30.48 -4.92
CA LEU A 311 32.25 -29.19 -4.28
C LEU A 311 31.73 -28.21 -5.36
N ILE A 312 31.08 -27.12 -4.96
CA ILE A 312 30.84 -25.99 -5.87
C ILE A 312 31.42 -24.70 -5.29
N ASP A 313 32.25 -24.02 -6.09
CA ASP A 313 32.86 -22.74 -5.73
C ASP A 313 31.88 -21.54 -5.91
N PRO A 314 32.22 -20.32 -5.43
CA PRO A 314 31.34 -19.16 -5.56
C PRO A 314 30.86 -18.84 -6.99
N ASP A 315 31.64 -19.13 -8.03
CA ASP A 315 31.27 -18.82 -9.43
C ASP A 315 30.57 -20.01 -10.12
N GLU A 316 30.82 -21.24 -9.65
CA GLU A 316 29.96 -22.40 -9.92
C GLU A 316 28.58 -22.26 -9.26
N ILE A 317 28.49 -21.68 -8.04
CA ILE A 317 27.21 -21.35 -7.38
C ILE A 317 26.42 -20.31 -8.20
N ASP A 318 27.03 -19.23 -8.69
CA ASP A 318 26.30 -18.29 -9.55
C ASP A 318 25.79 -18.98 -10.84
N THR A 319 26.58 -19.91 -11.41
CA THR A 319 26.14 -20.73 -12.55
C THR A 319 24.96 -21.65 -12.19
N ALA A 320 24.93 -22.20 -10.97
CA ALA A 320 23.87 -23.09 -10.52
C ALA A 320 22.52 -22.38 -10.50
N PHE A 321 22.49 -21.13 -10.04
CA PHE A 321 21.26 -20.38 -9.88
C PHE A 321 20.87 -19.56 -11.12
N GLN A 322 21.84 -19.07 -11.92
CA GLN A 322 21.57 -18.53 -13.25
C GLN A 322 22.39 -19.25 -14.33
N SER A 323 21.67 -19.88 -15.27
CA SER A 323 22.27 -20.37 -16.52
C SER A 323 22.96 -19.20 -17.24
N PRO A 324 24.13 -19.42 -17.88
CA PRO A 324 24.76 -18.43 -18.75
C PRO A 324 23.84 -17.91 -19.87
N ASP A 325 22.89 -18.74 -20.33
CA ASP A 325 21.86 -18.41 -21.31
C ASP A 325 20.60 -17.76 -20.68
N ASN A 326 20.67 -17.37 -19.40
CA ASN A 326 19.61 -16.71 -18.64
C ASN A 326 20.14 -15.79 -17.51
N MET A 327 21.20 -15.02 -17.77
CA MET A 327 21.79 -14.06 -16.82
C MET A 327 20.90 -12.81 -16.63
N ALA A 328 19.72 -13.01 -16.04
CA ALA A 328 18.72 -11.97 -15.83
C ALA A 328 19.14 -10.98 -14.73
N VAL A 329 19.02 -9.68 -15.01
CA VAL A 329 19.44 -8.58 -14.13
C VAL A 329 18.27 -7.92 -13.38
N GLY A 330 18.60 -7.02 -12.44
CA GLY A 330 17.64 -6.06 -11.88
C GLY A 330 17.28 -4.96 -12.90
N GLY A 331 16.21 -4.22 -12.64
CA GLY A 331 15.75 -3.14 -13.54
C GLY A 331 14.26 -2.86 -13.45
N ASN A 332 13.72 -2.20 -14.48
CA ASN A 332 12.29 -1.92 -14.62
C ASN A 332 11.87 -2.10 -16.09
N ILE A 333 10.75 -2.76 -16.34
CA ILE A 333 10.18 -2.94 -17.68
C ILE A 333 8.65 -2.82 -17.67
N ILE A 334 8.10 -2.31 -18.77
CA ILE A 334 6.69 -2.44 -19.14
C ILE A 334 6.68 -2.91 -20.60
N GLN A 335 6.09 -4.06 -20.89
CA GLN A 335 6.17 -4.73 -22.19
C GLN A 335 4.80 -5.19 -22.69
N ALA A 336 4.62 -5.12 -24.01
CA ALA A 336 3.61 -5.87 -24.74
C ALA A 336 4.29 -6.89 -25.65
N ILE A 337 3.92 -8.15 -25.51
CA ILE A 337 4.48 -9.29 -26.26
C ILE A 337 3.32 -10.02 -26.93
N LYS A 338 3.39 -10.21 -28.25
CA LYS A 338 2.44 -11.02 -29.01
C LYS A 338 2.51 -12.48 -28.54
N GLY A 339 1.37 -13.12 -28.34
CA GLY A 339 1.25 -14.53 -28.03
C GLY A 339 1.38 -15.46 -29.25
N GLY A 340 1.54 -16.75 -28.97
CA GLY A 340 1.84 -17.76 -29.98
C GLY A 340 3.30 -17.73 -30.44
N GLY A 341 3.59 -18.50 -31.48
CA GLY A 341 4.95 -18.67 -32.02
C GLY A 341 5.56 -20.04 -31.67
N SER A 342 6.87 -20.16 -31.90
CA SER A 342 7.62 -21.41 -31.71
C SER A 342 9.10 -21.10 -31.50
N GLY A 343 9.73 -21.69 -30.48
CA GLY A 343 11.14 -21.45 -30.14
C GLY A 343 11.40 -20.07 -29.53
N ASP A 344 12.60 -19.52 -29.73
CA ASP A 344 12.91 -18.16 -29.27
C ASP A 344 12.18 -17.11 -30.13
N VAL A 345 11.23 -16.41 -29.51
CA VAL A 345 10.40 -15.36 -30.14
C VAL A 345 10.85 -13.94 -29.77
N THR A 346 11.95 -13.78 -29.01
CA THR A 346 12.46 -12.51 -28.46
C THR A 346 12.59 -11.40 -29.50
N LYS A 347 13.04 -11.73 -30.72
CA LYS A 347 13.27 -10.77 -31.81
C LYS A 347 12.05 -10.51 -32.71
N THR A 348 10.92 -11.19 -32.46
CA THR A 348 9.78 -11.22 -33.40
C THR A 348 8.41 -10.97 -32.76
N HIS A 349 8.27 -11.16 -31.44
CA HIS A 349 6.99 -11.03 -30.75
C HIS A 349 6.92 -9.87 -29.75
N VAL A 350 8.03 -9.22 -29.39
CA VAL A 350 7.98 -7.94 -28.65
C VAL A 350 7.35 -6.87 -29.54
N LEU A 351 6.22 -6.31 -29.12
CA LEU A 351 5.52 -5.24 -29.83
C LEU A 351 6.05 -3.87 -29.40
N TRP A 352 6.19 -3.67 -28.10
CA TRP A 352 6.83 -2.50 -27.50
C TRP A 352 7.41 -2.83 -26.11
N ASN A 353 8.43 -2.07 -25.71
CA ASN A 353 9.10 -2.17 -24.41
C ASN A 353 9.45 -0.76 -23.91
N LEU A 354 9.09 -0.46 -22.66
CA LEU A 354 9.42 0.77 -21.95
C LEU A 354 10.35 0.42 -20.78
N ASP A 355 11.55 1.02 -20.73
CA ASP A 355 12.25 1.21 -19.47
C ASP A 355 11.58 2.39 -18.76
N HIS A 356 11.02 2.14 -17.57
CA HIS A 356 10.20 3.11 -16.87
C HIS A 356 10.30 2.95 -15.36
N LYS A 357 10.36 4.04 -14.60
CA LYS A 357 10.49 4.00 -13.14
C LYS A 357 9.18 3.71 -12.36
N THR A 358 8.08 3.36 -13.03
CA THR A 358 6.75 3.25 -12.42
C THR A 358 6.12 1.84 -12.30
N PRO A 359 6.66 0.72 -12.85
CA PRO A 359 6.12 -0.60 -12.58
C PRO A 359 6.33 -1.00 -11.12
N SER A 360 5.47 -1.90 -10.64
CA SER A 360 5.57 -2.48 -9.31
C SER A 360 6.51 -3.68 -9.31
N ASN A 361 7.15 -3.94 -8.18
CA ASN A 361 7.79 -5.22 -7.93
C ASN A 361 6.83 -6.24 -7.28
N ILE A 362 5.53 -5.93 -7.13
CA ILE A 362 4.54 -6.81 -6.48
C ILE A 362 3.17 -6.73 -7.18
N ALA A 363 2.57 -5.54 -7.23
CA ALA A 363 1.22 -5.37 -7.79
C ALA A 363 1.21 -5.60 -9.31
N SER A 364 0.38 -6.53 -9.77
CA SER A 364 0.31 -6.92 -11.19
C SER A 364 -0.40 -5.85 -12.03
N PRO A 365 -0.03 -5.67 -13.31
CA PRO A 365 -0.73 -4.75 -14.21
C PRO A 365 -2.21 -5.11 -14.37
N LEU A 366 -3.04 -4.08 -14.48
CA LEU A 366 -4.43 -4.20 -14.91
C LEU A 366 -4.56 -3.63 -16.33
N LEU A 367 -5.21 -4.36 -17.22
CA LEU A 367 -5.62 -3.86 -18.52
C LEU A 367 -7.15 -3.71 -18.54
N PHE A 368 -7.65 -2.51 -18.81
CA PHE A 368 -9.08 -2.22 -18.87
C PHE A 368 -9.34 -1.14 -19.93
N ASN A 369 -10.25 -1.38 -20.87
CA ASN A 369 -10.63 -0.43 -21.93
C ASN A 369 -9.42 0.23 -22.64
N ASP A 370 -8.51 -0.61 -23.18
CA ASP A 370 -7.25 -0.23 -23.84
C ASP A 370 -6.23 0.51 -22.97
N ARG A 371 -6.42 0.57 -21.64
CA ARG A 371 -5.55 1.27 -20.69
C ARG A 371 -4.86 0.31 -19.73
N LEU A 372 -3.52 0.39 -19.71
CA LEU A 372 -2.66 -0.41 -18.85
C LEU A 372 -2.33 0.39 -17.56
N TYR A 373 -3.02 0.06 -16.47
CA TYR A 373 -2.91 0.70 -15.16
C TYR A 373 -1.88 0.02 -14.26
N LEU A 374 -0.92 0.79 -13.75
CA LEU A 374 0.11 0.35 -12.80
C LEU A 374 0.01 1.09 -11.47
N VAL A 375 0.34 0.43 -10.36
CA VAL A 375 0.51 1.05 -9.04
C VAL A 375 1.70 0.44 -8.29
N LYS A 376 2.45 1.27 -7.56
CA LYS A 376 3.51 0.83 -6.66
C LYS A 376 3.54 1.59 -5.33
N GLY A 377 4.43 1.16 -4.43
CA GLY A 377 4.59 1.71 -3.09
C GLY A 377 4.68 3.25 -3.04
N GLY A 378 4.10 3.84 -1.99
CA GLY A 378 3.94 5.28 -1.84
C GLY A 378 2.75 5.86 -2.64
N GLY A 379 1.83 5.01 -3.12
CA GLY A 379 0.65 5.43 -3.88
C GLY A 379 0.98 6.01 -5.24
N MET A 380 2.11 5.60 -5.83
CA MET A 380 2.59 6.07 -7.11
C MET A 380 1.97 5.23 -8.23
N SER A 381 1.37 5.87 -9.23
CA SER A 381 0.64 5.19 -10.29
C SER A 381 0.92 5.83 -11.66
N SER A 382 0.69 5.05 -12.71
CA SER A 382 0.79 5.49 -14.11
C SER A 382 -0.17 4.68 -14.99
N CYS A 383 -0.48 5.23 -16.16
CA CYS A 383 -1.33 4.62 -17.17
C CYS A 383 -0.76 4.83 -18.58
N TYR A 384 -0.79 3.76 -19.37
CA TYR A 384 -0.29 3.73 -20.75
C TYR A 384 -1.37 3.22 -21.69
N ASP A 385 -1.36 3.68 -22.94
CA ASP A 385 -2.14 3.09 -24.02
C ASP A 385 -1.61 1.68 -24.32
N ALA A 386 -2.49 0.68 -24.30
CA ALA A 386 -2.11 -0.71 -24.49
C ALA A 386 -1.65 -1.02 -25.94
N LYS A 387 -1.98 -0.17 -26.90
CA LYS A 387 -1.67 -0.41 -28.32
C LYS A 387 -0.21 -0.11 -28.66
N ASP A 388 0.32 1.01 -28.17
CA ASP A 388 1.64 1.52 -28.53
C ASP A 388 2.56 1.86 -27.33
N GLY A 389 2.08 1.67 -26.09
CA GLY A 389 2.82 1.97 -24.88
C GLY A 389 2.91 3.46 -24.55
N LYS A 390 2.19 4.32 -25.26
CA LYS A 390 2.21 5.77 -25.02
C LYS A 390 1.68 6.10 -23.63
N THR A 391 2.47 6.84 -22.86
CA THR A 391 2.05 7.42 -21.58
C THR A 391 0.80 8.28 -21.75
N LEU A 392 -0.28 7.94 -21.03
CA LEU A 392 -1.46 8.78 -20.87
C LEU A 392 -1.27 9.70 -19.66
N TRP A 393 -0.81 9.13 -18.54
CA TRP A 393 -0.32 9.87 -17.37
C TRP A 393 0.72 9.04 -16.62
N ASP A 394 1.71 9.70 -16.01
CA ASP A 394 2.80 9.07 -15.26
C ASP A 394 2.99 9.71 -13.87
N ARG A 395 3.66 8.97 -12.98
CA ARG A 395 4.15 9.40 -11.65
C ARG A 395 3.13 10.21 -10.84
N SER A 396 1.86 9.86 -11.00
CA SER A 396 0.75 10.55 -10.38
C SER A 396 0.36 9.84 -9.08
N ARG A 397 0.10 10.60 -8.03
CA ARG A 397 -0.14 10.05 -6.68
C ARG A 397 -1.64 9.88 -6.42
N LEU A 398 -2.05 8.67 -6.03
CA LEU A 398 -3.43 8.29 -5.71
C LEU A 398 -4.05 8.99 -4.48
N GLY A 399 -3.38 9.96 -3.86
CA GLY A 399 -3.81 10.58 -2.59
C GLY A 399 -3.80 9.63 -1.38
N ASN A 400 -3.22 8.43 -1.51
CA ASN A 400 -3.11 7.45 -0.44
C ASN A 400 -1.69 6.87 -0.33
N PHE A 401 -1.01 7.16 0.78
CA PHE A 401 0.37 6.75 1.04
C PHE A 401 0.41 5.44 1.82
N GLY A 402 1.19 4.49 1.33
CA GLY A 402 1.36 3.17 1.93
C GLY A 402 1.97 2.19 0.92
N ASP A 403 2.08 0.93 1.33
CA ASP A 403 2.50 -0.15 0.45
C ASP A 403 1.31 -0.66 -0.39
N TYR A 404 1.60 -1.16 -1.59
CA TYR A 404 0.60 -1.68 -2.53
C TYR A 404 1.01 -3.09 -2.98
N PHE A 405 0.43 -4.09 -2.32
CA PHE A 405 0.61 -5.52 -2.61
C PHE A 405 -0.56 -6.04 -3.48
N ALA A 406 -1.78 -5.61 -3.17
CA ALA A 406 -2.96 -5.87 -3.96
C ALA A 406 -2.81 -5.30 -5.39
N SER A 407 -3.20 -6.08 -6.39
CA SER A 407 -3.23 -5.62 -7.78
C SER A 407 -4.51 -4.81 -8.05
N PRO A 408 -4.51 -3.82 -8.96
CA PRO A 408 -5.73 -3.14 -9.35
C PRO A 408 -6.74 -4.10 -10.00
N VAL A 409 -8.02 -3.80 -9.78
CA VAL A 409 -9.17 -4.49 -10.40
C VAL A 409 -10.19 -3.47 -10.91
N ALA A 410 -10.93 -3.79 -11.97
CA ALA A 410 -11.87 -2.86 -12.60
C ALA A 410 -13.17 -3.49 -13.08
N ALA A 411 -14.22 -2.67 -13.03
CA ALA A 411 -15.54 -2.91 -13.59
C ALA A 411 -16.29 -1.57 -13.62
N ASP A 412 -17.43 -1.49 -14.34
CA ASP A 412 -18.34 -0.33 -14.27
C ASP A 412 -17.71 1.06 -14.50
N GLY A 413 -16.66 1.17 -15.33
CA GLY A 413 -15.93 2.43 -15.57
C GLY A 413 -15.10 2.92 -14.36
N LYS A 414 -14.74 2.02 -13.44
CA LYS A 414 -14.06 2.33 -12.18
C LYS A 414 -12.86 1.38 -11.99
N VAL A 415 -11.74 1.91 -11.51
CA VAL A 415 -10.56 1.13 -11.12
C VAL A 415 -10.40 1.19 -9.60
N PHE A 416 -10.41 0.03 -8.95
CA PHE A 416 -10.29 -0.12 -7.51
C PHE A 416 -8.85 -0.53 -7.15
N ILE A 417 -8.22 0.23 -6.26
CA ILE A 417 -6.82 0.06 -5.89
C ILE A 417 -6.71 0.01 -4.35
N ALA A 418 -6.46 -1.16 -3.80
CA ALA A 418 -6.29 -1.35 -2.36
C ALA A 418 -4.84 -1.12 -1.92
N GLY A 419 -4.65 -0.31 -0.88
CA GLY A 419 -3.38 -0.12 -0.18
C GLY A 419 -3.36 -0.89 1.15
N LYS A 420 -2.17 -1.35 1.56
CA LYS A 420 -1.95 -2.10 2.82
C LYS A 420 -2.45 -1.36 4.06
N ASN A 421 -2.48 -0.02 4.02
CA ASN A 421 -3.03 0.81 5.10
C ASN A 421 -4.56 0.72 5.28
N GLY A 422 -5.26 -0.11 4.50
CA GLY A 422 -6.70 -0.37 4.64
C GLY A 422 -7.61 0.53 3.79
N PHE A 423 -7.01 1.40 2.99
CA PHE A 423 -7.72 2.27 2.07
C PHE A 423 -7.85 1.65 0.68
N VAL A 424 -9.05 1.69 0.11
CA VAL A 424 -9.30 1.44 -1.31
C VAL A 424 -9.52 2.78 -2.00
N VAL A 425 -8.63 3.13 -2.94
CA VAL A 425 -8.83 4.27 -3.84
C VAL A 425 -9.64 3.80 -5.04
N VAL A 426 -10.63 4.61 -5.44
CA VAL A 426 -11.44 4.38 -6.65
C VAL A 426 -11.07 5.48 -7.64
N LEU A 427 -10.60 5.10 -8.83
CA LEU A 427 -10.40 5.99 -9.97
C LEU A 427 -11.56 5.88 -10.96
N GLU A 428 -11.81 6.94 -11.70
CA GLU A 428 -12.55 6.88 -12.96
C GLU A 428 -11.66 6.24 -14.04
N ASP A 429 -12.23 5.35 -14.85
CA ASP A 429 -11.58 4.82 -16.04
C ASP A 429 -11.47 5.89 -17.13
N GLY A 430 -10.25 6.31 -17.46
CA GLY A 430 -10.00 7.35 -18.44
C GLY A 430 -8.51 7.70 -18.64
N PRO A 431 -8.23 8.62 -19.58
CA PRO A 431 -6.87 9.04 -19.95
C PRO A 431 -6.24 10.07 -18.98
N GLU A 432 -6.93 10.46 -17.91
CA GLU A 432 -6.43 11.33 -16.84
C GLU A 432 -6.69 10.67 -15.47
N MET A 433 -5.79 10.86 -14.50
CA MET A 433 -5.95 10.28 -13.15
C MET A 433 -6.99 11.06 -12.32
N LYS A 434 -8.26 10.65 -12.40
CA LYS A 434 -9.36 11.23 -11.63
C LYS A 434 -9.79 10.31 -10.48
N VAL A 435 -9.57 10.73 -9.25
CA VAL A 435 -10.00 10.01 -8.04
C VAL A 435 -11.49 10.26 -7.79
N LEU A 436 -12.28 9.19 -7.74
CA LEU A 436 -13.71 9.19 -7.38
C LEU A 436 -13.95 8.99 -5.88
N GLY A 437 -13.04 8.30 -5.19
CA GLY A 437 -13.16 8.03 -3.76
C GLY A 437 -11.88 7.48 -3.12
N LYS A 438 -11.77 7.63 -1.80
CA LYS A 438 -10.71 7.06 -0.96
C LYS A 438 -11.36 6.51 0.31
N ASN A 439 -11.51 5.19 0.37
CA ASN A 439 -12.46 4.50 1.23
C ASN A 439 -11.73 3.63 2.26
N ASP A 440 -11.94 3.87 3.56
CA ASP A 440 -11.24 3.20 4.66
C ASP A 440 -12.03 1.99 5.20
N ILE A 441 -11.50 0.78 5.05
CA ILE A 441 -12.10 -0.45 5.57
C ILE A 441 -11.69 -0.69 7.05
N GLY A 442 -10.74 0.07 7.59
CA GLY A 442 -10.34 0.04 9.01
C GLY A 442 -9.37 -1.08 9.40
N GLU A 443 -9.03 -1.99 8.48
CA GLU A 443 -8.10 -3.13 8.66
C GLU A 443 -7.11 -3.21 7.48
N GLU A 444 -5.96 -3.86 7.67
CA GLU A 444 -4.95 -4.06 6.61
C GLU A 444 -5.51 -4.86 5.42
N ILE A 445 -5.20 -4.42 4.18
CA ILE A 445 -5.59 -5.11 2.93
C ILE A 445 -4.35 -5.42 2.09
N ILE A 446 -4.01 -6.70 2.01
CA ILE A 446 -2.92 -7.21 1.15
C ILE A 446 -3.46 -8.02 -0.02
N ALA A 447 -4.58 -8.73 0.21
CA ALA A 447 -5.29 -9.46 -0.83
C ALA A 447 -5.79 -8.54 -1.95
N THR A 448 -5.79 -9.04 -3.18
CA THR A 448 -6.46 -8.32 -4.28
C THR A 448 -7.98 -8.44 -4.12
N PRO A 449 -8.76 -7.34 -4.15
CA PRO A 449 -10.21 -7.42 -4.08
C PRO A 449 -10.81 -8.19 -5.27
N SER A 450 -12.03 -8.69 -5.09
CA SER A 450 -12.75 -9.46 -6.11
C SER A 450 -14.13 -8.87 -6.38
N ILE A 451 -14.60 -8.94 -7.62
CA ILE A 451 -15.83 -8.27 -8.06
C ILE A 451 -16.80 -9.30 -8.65
N ALA A 452 -18.05 -9.28 -8.18
CA ALA A 452 -19.15 -10.05 -8.74
C ALA A 452 -20.51 -9.45 -8.31
N ASP A 453 -21.56 -9.58 -9.13
CA ASP A 453 -22.94 -9.20 -8.82
C ASP A 453 -23.11 -7.78 -8.22
N GLY A 454 -22.37 -6.79 -8.74
CA GLY A 454 -22.40 -5.40 -8.24
C GLY A 454 -21.80 -5.21 -6.84
N ARG A 455 -21.03 -6.18 -6.34
CA ARG A 455 -20.38 -6.20 -5.02
C ARG A 455 -18.87 -6.23 -5.16
N LEU A 456 -18.19 -5.64 -4.17
CA LEU A 456 -16.75 -5.72 -3.99
C LEU A 456 -16.44 -6.54 -2.73
N PHE A 457 -15.74 -7.66 -2.90
CA PHE A 457 -15.34 -8.56 -1.83
C PHE A 457 -13.87 -8.30 -1.48
N ILE A 458 -13.64 -7.84 -0.25
CA ILE A 458 -12.33 -7.43 0.26
C ILE A 458 -11.93 -8.39 1.37
N ARG A 459 -10.85 -9.13 1.18
CA ARG A 459 -10.16 -9.85 2.26
C ARG A 459 -9.20 -8.86 2.93
N THR A 460 -9.54 -8.45 4.14
CA THR A 460 -8.61 -7.79 5.05
C THR A 460 -7.76 -8.87 5.74
N ARG A 461 -6.77 -8.46 6.54
CA ARG A 461 -5.90 -9.37 7.31
C ARG A 461 -6.69 -10.38 8.16
N GLU A 462 -7.78 -9.96 8.78
CA GLU A 462 -8.56 -10.74 9.76
C GLU A 462 -9.97 -11.11 9.29
N SER A 463 -10.50 -10.41 8.27
CA SER A 463 -11.91 -10.43 7.89
C SER A 463 -12.14 -10.58 6.39
N LEU A 464 -13.31 -11.11 6.03
CA LEU A 464 -13.92 -10.95 4.71
C LEU A 464 -15.02 -9.89 4.79
N VAL A 465 -14.97 -8.90 3.92
CA VAL A 465 -15.89 -7.74 3.87
C VAL A 465 -16.57 -7.69 2.50
N CYS A 466 -17.89 -7.52 2.47
CA CYS A 466 -18.66 -7.32 1.25
C CYS A 466 -19.22 -5.89 1.20
N VAL A 467 -18.88 -5.15 0.15
CA VAL A 467 -19.30 -3.75 -0.07
C VAL A 467 -20.28 -3.68 -1.25
N SER A 468 -21.41 -2.98 -1.09
CA SER A 468 -22.36 -2.73 -2.19
C SER A 468 -23.08 -1.38 -2.04
N ALA A 469 -23.52 -0.80 -3.15
CA ALA A 469 -24.26 0.48 -3.13
C ALA A 469 -25.68 0.39 -2.52
N SER A 470 -26.17 -0.84 -2.26
CA SER A 470 -27.52 -1.13 -1.75
C SER A 470 -27.54 -1.59 -0.28
N ALA A 471 -26.42 -1.48 0.43
CA ALA A 471 -26.30 -1.99 1.79
C ALA A 471 -26.98 -1.10 2.85
N SER A 472 -27.92 -1.67 3.61
CA SER A 472 -28.45 -1.08 4.85
C SER A 472 -27.43 -1.20 5.99
N THR A 473 -27.36 -0.20 6.86
CA THR A 473 -26.37 -0.05 7.94
C THR A 473 -26.20 -1.31 8.81
N PRO A 474 -24.94 -1.77 9.07
CA PRO A 474 -24.68 -2.88 9.99
C PRO A 474 -25.03 -2.55 11.45
N THR A 475 -25.69 -3.47 12.15
CA THR A 475 -25.89 -3.39 13.61
C THR A 475 -24.67 -3.87 14.40
N LEU A 476 -24.16 -3.02 15.28
CA LEU A 476 -23.19 -3.33 16.34
C LEU A 476 -23.76 -2.89 17.70
N ALA A 477 -23.38 -3.56 18.79
CA ALA A 477 -23.91 -3.33 20.14
C ALA A 477 -22.91 -2.54 21.03
N GLU A 478 -23.43 -1.71 21.95
CA GLU A 478 -22.65 -0.73 22.73
C GLU A 478 -22.32 -1.14 24.17
N VAL A 479 -21.13 -0.71 24.64
CA VAL A 479 -20.72 -0.46 26.05
C VAL A 479 -19.64 0.65 26.00
N GLY A 480 -19.52 1.64 26.89
CA GLY A 480 -20.29 2.06 28.07
C GLY A 480 -19.65 3.34 28.68
N LYS A 481 -20.22 3.93 29.75
CA LYS A 481 -19.68 5.18 30.39
C LYS A 481 -19.77 5.17 31.92
N ALA A 482 -18.84 5.88 32.60
CA ALA A 482 -18.80 6.13 34.06
C ALA A 482 -18.12 7.49 34.40
N ALA A 483 -18.29 8.00 35.63
CA ALA A 483 -17.93 9.38 36.07
C ALA A 483 -17.95 9.49 37.64
N VAL A 484 -17.50 10.52 38.40
CA VAL A 484 -16.63 11.75 38.32
C VAL A 484 -16.51 12.34 39.78
N MET A 485 -15.80 13.47 40.02
CA MET A 485 -15.73 14.31 41.26
C MET A 485 -14.56 14.02 42.25
N PRO A 486 -14.25 14.87 43.28
CA PRO A 486 -13.88 16.31 43.16
C PRO A 486 -12.76 16.81 44.14
N ALA A 487 -12.30 18.07 43.94
CA ALA A 487 -11.77 19.01 44.96
C ALA A 487 -10.37 18.70 45.59
N ASP A 488 -9.62 19.60 46.27
CA ASP A 488 -9.60 21.10 46.34
C ASP A 488 -8.26 21.62 46.94
N VAL A 489 -8.09 22.97 47.03
CA VAL A 489 -7.23 23.73 47.98
C VAL A 489 -5.68 23.65 47.88
N VAL A 490 -4.85 24.70 48.09
CA VAL A 490 -4.93 26.18 47.87
C VAL A 490 -3.51 26.81 47.97
N GLU A 491 -3.26 27.95 47.28
CA GLU A 491 -2.09 28.88 47.46
C GLU A 491 -0.64 28.34 47.23
N ILE A 492 0.47 29.12 47.14
CA ILE A 492 0.70 30.59 47.06
C ILE A 492 1.74 30.92 45.94
N THR A 493 1.63 32.09 45.28
CA THR A 493 2.66 32.84 44.48
C THR A 493 3.53 32.17 43.40
N ALA A 494 3.44 32.74 42.18
CA ALA A 494 4.31 32.59 41.01
C ALA A 494 4.27 31.24 40.26
N GLN A 495 4.51 31.30 38.93
CA GLN A 495 3.91 30.41 37.91
C GLN A 495 2.39 30.64 37.74
N PRO A 496 1.79 30.33 36.57
CA PRO A 496 0.34 30.36 36.41
C PRO A 496 -0.33 29.41 37.42
N ALA A 497 -1.48 29.82 37.97
CA ALA A 497 -2.11 29.15 39.11
C ALA A 497 -2.25 27.63 38.90
N HIS A 498 -1.95 26.82 39.91
CA HIS A 498 -1.91 25.36 39.76
C HIS A 498 -3.32 24.82 39.42
N GLY A 499 -3.45 24.15 38.28
CA GLY A 499 -4.74 23.72 37.72
C GLY A 499 -5.42 24.71 36.77
N SER A 500 -4.86 25.91 36.58
CA SER A 500 -5.28 26.81 35.49
C SER A 500 -5.05 26.16 34.13
N ARG A 501 -6.08 26.20 33.28
CA ARG A 501 -5.93 25.83 31.87
C ARG A 501 -5.38 27.04 31.13
N VAL A 502 -4.07 27.05 30.90
CA VAL A 502 -3.38 28.04 30.08
C VAL A 502 -3.55 27.70 28.61
N TRP A 503 -4.05 28.63 27.80
CA TRP A 503 -4.03 28.52 26.34
C TRP A 503 -2.84 29.32 25.80
N ASN A 504 -1.95 28.67 25.05
CA ASN A 504 -0.83 29.35 24.43
C ASN A 504 -1.27 29.95 23.08
N GLY A 505 -1.32 31.27 22.99
CA GLY A 505 -1.69 32.02 21.78
C GLY A 505 -0.62 32.04 20.69
N TYR A 506 0.35 31.13 20.77
CA TYR A 506 1.47 31.00 19.85
C TYR A 506 1.72 29.52 19.50
N THR A 507 1.11 29.06 18.40
CA THR A 507 1.41 27.76 17.78
C THR A 507 2.80 27.83 17.14
N GLY A 508 3.82 27.42 17.89
CA GLY A 508 5.24 27.72 17.66
C GLY A 508 5.77 27.56 16.22
N ASN A 509 5.64 28.63 15.46
CA ASN A 509 6.29 28.97 14.19
C ASN A 509 6.53 30.49 14.23
N ALA A 510 7.62 30.99 13.62
CA ALA A 510 8.14 32.35 13.86
C ALA A 510 7.26 33.52 13.37
N MET A 511 6.03 33.26 12.93
CA MET A 511 5.09 34.21 12.33
C MET A 511 3.68 33.97 12.88
N GLY A 512 3.51 34.29 14.16
CA GLY A 512 2.20 34.27 14.82
C GLY A 512 1.33 35.46 14.45
N GLN A 513 0.03 35.20 14.31
CA GLN A 513 -1.06 36.20 14.29
C GLN A 513 -1.13 37.13 13.06
N GLU A 514 -1.73 36.64 11.97
CA GLU A 514 -2.80 37.34 11.21
C GLU A 514 -3.76 36.29 10.62
N SER A 515 -5.04 36.31 11.02
CA SER A 515 -6.10 35.47 10.44
C SER A 515 -7.46 35.78 11.05
N TRP A 516 -7.55 35.75 12.39
CA TRP A 516 -8.82 35.94 13.09
C TRP A 516 -9.41 37.34 12.90
N SER A 517 -10.61 37.39 12.31
CA SER A 517 -11.55 38.51 12.48
C SER A 517 -11.89 38.72 13.96
N THR A 518 -12.50 39.86 14.29
CA THR A 518 -12.96 40.14 15.67
C THR A 518 -13.99 39.10 16.12
N GLU A 519 -14.87 38.68 15.21
CA GLU A 519 -15.92 37.71 15.40
C GLU A 519 -15.37 36.31 15.68
N GLU A 520 -14.37 35.86 14.92
CA GLU A 520 -13.73 34.55 15.15
C GLU A 520 -12.86 34.54 16.40
N LEU A 521 -12.15 35.65 16.68
CA LEU A 521 -11.39 35.85 17.93
C LEU A 521 -12.33 35.75 19.15
N GLU A 522 -13.47 36.43 19.12
CA GLU A 522 -14.48 36.28 20.17
C GLU A 522 -15.03 34.86 20.25
N GLN A 523 -15.29 34.18 19.13
CA GLN A 523 -15.75 32.80 19.15
C GLN A 523 -14.71 31.85 19.75
N LEU A 524 -13.43 32.02 19.42
CA LEU A 524 -12.33 31.25 20.01
C LEU A 524 -12.28 31.46 21.53
N LEU A 525 -12.29 32.71 21.99
CA LEU A 525 -12.25 33.05 23.41
C LEU A 525 -13.48 32.51 24.16
N LYS A 526 -14.69 32.64 23.59
CA LYS A 526 -15.94 32.07 24.15
C LYS A 526 -15.90 30.54 24.20
N ARG A 527 -15.27 29.87 23.22
CA ARG A 527 -15.02 28.40 23.25
C ARG A 527 -14.00 28.01 24.32
N LEU A 528 -12.90 28.75 24.45
CA LEU A 528 -11.89 28.54 25.49
C LEU A 528 -12.48 28.69 26.90
N GLN A 529 -13.33 29.71 27.11
CA GLN A 529 -14.07 29.93 28.37
C GLN A 529 -15.02 28.76 28.69
N LYS A 530 -15.74 28.24 27.67
CA LYS A 530 -16.57 27.02 27.80
C LYS A 530 -15.73 25.78 28.14
N LEU A 531 -14.52 25.68 27.58
CA LEU A 531 -13.52 24.64 27.86
C LEU A 531 -12.72 24.88 29.16
N LYS A 532 -13.12 25.86 29.98
CA LYS A 532 -12.52 26.21 31.28
C LYS A 532 -11.06 26.65 31.23
N TYR A 533 -10.61 27.20 30.10
CA TYR A 533 -9.38 27.98 30.06
C TYR A 533 -9.57 29.31 30.79
N THR A 534 -8.56 29.71 31.55
CA THR A 534 -8.58 30.89 32.44
C THR A 534 -7.49 31.90 32.11
N THR A 535 -6.40 31.42 31.50
CA THR A 535 -5.15 32.16 31.33
C THR A 535 -4.67 32.03 29.89
N ILE A 536 -4.15 33.11 29.30
CA ILE A 536 -3.66 33.13 27.91
C ILE A 536 -2.21 33.61 27.89
N ALA A 537 -1.33 32.80 27.30
CA ALA A 537 0.05 33.18 27.04
C ALA A 537 0.18 33.87 25.68
N ILE A 538 0.87 35.01 25.63
CA ILE A 538 1.14 35.78 24.41
C ILE A 538 2.61 36.24 24.43
N PRO A 539 3.35 36.19 23.30
CA PRO A 539 4.71 36.73 23.24
C PRO A 539 4.81 38.18 23.72
N ALA A 540 5.91 38.51 24.40
CA ALA A 540 6.20 39.89 24.78
C ALA A 540 6.49 40.78 23.55
N LYS A 541 7.20 40.22 22.56
CA LYS A 541 7.54 40.77 21.25
C LYS A 541 7.66 39.63 20.23
N ILE A 542 7.54 39.93 18.95
CA ILE A 542 8.03 39.08 17.85
C ILE A 542 9.09 39.90 17.11
N ALA A 543 10.22 39.28 16.74
CA ALA A 543 11.27 39.94 15.98
C ALA A 543 10.87 40.06 14.50
N PRO A 544 10.98 41.25 13.87
CA PRO A 544 10.67 41.39 12.45
C PRO A 544 11.71 40.65 11.60
N PHE A 545 11.24 39.89 10.62
CA PHE A 545 12.07 39.15 9.65
C PHE A 545 12.10 39.85 8.29
N THR A 546 13.06 39.50 7.43
CA THR A 546 13.12 40.02 6.06
C THR A 546 12.02 39.36 5.22
N PRO A 547 11.13 40.12 4.53
CA PRO A 547 10.02 39.55 3.77
C PRO A 547 10.45 38.41 2.84
N ILE A 548 9.87 37.24 3.04
CA ILE A 548 10.25 36.02 2.32
C ILE A 548 9.59 36.05 0.95
N ARG A 549 10.36 35.79 -0.11
CA ARG A 549 9.83 35.63 -1.47
C ARG A 549 9.00 34.34 -1.53
N VAL A 550 7.80 34.32 -2.13
CA VAL A 550 6.91 33.14 -2.10
C VAL A 550 6.29 32.72 -3.45
N ASP A 551 6.64 33.41 -4.54
CA ASP A 551 6.31 32.99 -5.91
C ASP A 551 7.10 31.74 -6.37
N GLY A 552 6.56 31.08 -7.40
CA GLY A 552 7.10 29.85 -8.00
C GLY A 552 6.02 28.79 -8.19
N ASP A 553 6.44 27.60 -8.63
CA ASP A 553 5.53 26.51 -9.02
C ASP A 553 5.21 25.52 -7.88
N THR A 554 5.53 25.88 -6.63
CA THR A 554 5.20 25.11 -5.42
C THR A 554 3.84 25.50 -4.85
N GLY A 555 3.33 24.70 -3.92
CA GLY A 555 2.11 24.98 -3.15
C GLY A 555 2.04 26.37 -2.51
N GLY A 556 3.18 27.06 -2.33
CA GLY A 556 3.20 28.48 -1.98
C GLY A 556 2.26 29.33 -2.85
N ARG A 557 2.27 29.15 -4.18
CA ARG A 557 1.37 29.93 -5.07
C ARG A 557 -0.11 29.76 -4.74
N LYS A 558 -0.51 28.58 -4.24
CA LYS A 558 -1.86 28.27 -3.72
C LYS A 558 -2.07 28.88 -2.33
N ALA A 559 -1.15 28.66 -1.39
CA ALA A 559 -1.25 29.16 0.00
C ALA A 559 -1.26 30.70 0.11
N PHE A 560 -0.60 31.39 -0.81
CA PHE A 560 -0.45 32.85 -0.87
C PHE A 560 -1.31 33.54 -1.92
N HIS A 561 -2.26 32.83 -2.56
CA HIS A 561 -3.20 33.40 -3.55
C HIS A 561 -2.52 34.20 -4.68
N GLY A 562 -1.33 33.76 -5.11
CA GLY A 562 -0.53 34.43 -6.14
C GLY A 562 0.33 35.61 -5.72
N ALA A 563 0.42 35.95 -4.42
CA ALA A 563 1.35 36.98 -3.94
C ALA A 563 2.84 36.58 -4.16
N SER A 564 3.70 37.58 -4.39
CA SER A 564 5.14 37.37 -4.63
C SER A 564 6.00 37.32 -3.36
N THR A 565 5.53 37.92 -2.27
CA THR A 565 6.26 38.04 -1.00
C THR A 565 5.33 37.88 0.20
N PHE A 566 5.85 37.31 1.28
CA PHE A 566 5.20 37.21 2.59
C PHE A 566 6.01 38.02 3.61
N GLY A 567 5.39 39.09 4.14
CA GLY A 567 6.02 40.04 5.07
C GLY A 567 5.56 39.88 6.51
N ASN A 568 6.08 40.73 7.38
CA ASN A 568 5.66 40.81 8.77
C ASN A 568 4.19 41.25 8.88
N ALA A 569 3.41 40.57 9.71
CA ALA A 569 2.13 41.05 10.23
C ALA A 569 2.34 42.27 11.16
N ASP A 570 1.30 43.09 11.38
CA ASP A 570 1.33 44.09 12.46
C ASP A 570 1.06 43.42 13.82
N VAL A 571 2.07 42.71 14.30
CA VAL A 571 2.07 42.02 15.59
C VAL A 571 1.70 42.96 16.74
N THR A 572 2.03 44.25 16.65
CA THR A 572 1.72 45.24 17.70
C THR A 572 0.22 45.50 17.77
N ALA A 573 -0.43 45.83 16.65
CA ALA A 573 -1.87 46.05 16.59
C ALA A 573 -2.68 44.80 16.97
N ILE A 574 -2.19 43.61 16.60
CA ILE A 574 -2.93 42.35 16.78
C ILE A 574 -2.74 41.79 18.18
N THR A 575 -1.54 41.90 18.74
CA THR A 575 -1.30 41.63 20.17
C THR A 575 -2.17 42.53 21.05
N ALA A 576 -2.33 43.81 20.67
CA ALA A 576 -3.25 44.72 21.36
C ALA A 576 -4.70 44.26 21.22
N ARG A 577 -5.18 43.96 19.99
CA ARG A 577 -6.53 43.43 19.74
C ARG A 577 -6.82 42.15 20.53
N PHE A 578 -5.87 41.23 20.58
CA PHE A 578 -6.01 39.97 21.33
C PHE A 578 -6.11 40.23 22.84
N ARG A 579 -5.22 41.07 23.39
CA ARG A 579 -5.23 41.42 24.82
C ARG A 579 -6.53 42.11 25.24
N GLU A 580 -7.05 43.01 24.41
CA GLU A 580 -8.32 43.70 24.63
C GLU A 580 -9.50 42.72 24.71
N HIS A 581 -9.64 41.81 23.75
CA HIS A 581 -10.80 40.91 23.66
C HIS A 581 -10.71 39.75 24.67
N ALA A 582 -9.51 39.27 24.98
CA ALA A 582 -9.29 38.32 26.08
C ALA A 582 -9.62 38.96 27.45
N GLY A 583 -9.18 40.20 27.69
CA GLY A 583 -9.50 40.95 28.91
C GLY A 583 -11.00 41.18 29.10
N LYS A 584 -11.72 41.56 28.03
CA LYS A 584 -13.20 41.70 28.03
C LYS A 584 -13.94 40.41 28.45
N LEU A 585 -13.33 39.24 28.25
CA LEU A 585 -13.92 37.93 28.58
C LEU A 585 -13.36 37.31 29.88
N GLY A 586 -12.56 38.07 30.64
CA GLY A 586 -12.09 37.68 31.97
C GLY A 586 -10.90 36.72 31.99
N PHE A 587 -10.12 36.64 30.90
CA PHE A 587 -8.89 35.86 30.89
C PHE A 587 -7.73 36.62 31.55
N GLU A 588 -6.97 35.92 32.39
CA GLU A 588 -5.62 36.33 32.79
C GLU A 588 -4.70 36.30 31.56
N ILE A 589 -3.75 37.24 31.45
CA ILE A 589 -2.82 37.28 30.32
C ILE A 589 -1.38 37.33 30.82
N ILE A 590 -0.58 36.34 30.41
CA ILE A 590 0.83 36.22 30.76
C ILE A 590 1.73 36.47 29.54
N ALA A 591 2.84 37.17 29.75
CA ALA A 591 3.85 37.38 28.73
C ALA A 591 4.83 36.19 28.68
N THR A 592 5.25 35.80 27.48
CA THR A 592 6.23 34.73 27.26
C THR A 592 7.34 35.16 26.30
N GLU A 593 8.52 34.57 26.42
CA GLU A 593 9.58 34.68 25.41
C GLU A 593 9.22 33.87 24.15
N PRO A 594 9.52 34.37 22.93
CA PRO A 594 9.21 33.68 21.70
C PRO A 594 10.17 32.51 21.47
N VAL A 595 9.69 31.28 21.68
CA VAL A 595 10.45 30.06 21.39
C VAL A 595 10.56 29.85 19.87
N ALA A 596 11.76 29.46 19.41
CA ALA A 596 11.99 29.07 18.01
C ALA A 596 11.03 27.94 17.60
N GLY A 597 10.26 28.19 16.55
CA GLY A 597 9.18 27.30 16.16
C GLY A 597 9.65 26.06 15.39
N SER A 598 8.97 24.94 15.63
CA SER A 598 9.17 23.71 14.85
C SER A 598 8.00 23.53 13.90
N VAL A 599 8.30 23.31 12.61
CA VAL A 599 7.25 23.07 11.60
C VAL A 599 6.57 21.72 11.80
N LEU A 600 7.18 20.79 12.54
CA LEU A 600 6.69 19.44 12.78
C LEU A 600 5.51 19.44 13.77
N PRO A 601 4.42 18.69 13.51
CA PRO A 601 3.32 18.52 14.45
C PRO A 601 3.75 17.92 15.79
N LYS A 602 3.01 18.28 16.84
CA LYS A 602 3.14 17.79 18.22
C LYS A 602 1.79 17.30 18.72
N ASN A 603 1.78 16.59 19.85
CA ASN A 603 0.56 16.31 20.59
C ASN A 603 0.22 17.51 21.50
N ASP A 604 -0.94 18.14 21.26
CA ASP A 604 -1.45 19.26 22.07
C ASP A 604 -2.40 18.79 23.20
N PHE A 605 -2.65 17.47 23.33
CA PHE A 605 -3.66 16.90 24.23
C PHE A 605 -3.05 16.02 25.33
N ALA A 606 -3.21 16.45 26.59
CA ALA A 606 -2.67 15.74 27.75
C ALA A 606 -3.36 14.39 28.10
N SER A 607 -4.46 14.02 27.44
CA SER A 607 -5.11 12.72 27.59
C SER A 607 -6.15 12.44 26.49
N GLU A 608 -6.42 11.15 26.24
CA GLU A 608 -7.52 10.70 25.38
C GLU A 608 -8.87 11.30 25.79
N LYS A 609 -9.15 11.40 27.09
CA LYS A 609 -10.39 12.00 27.57
C LYS A 609 -10.48 13.49 27.20
N ALA A 610 -9.40 14.25 27.38
CA ALA A 610 -9.37 15.66 27.00
C ALA A 610 -9.56 15.86 25.48
N LEU A 611 -9.03 14.94 24.67
CA LEU A 611 -9.25 14.91 23.23
C LEU A 611 -10.70 14.53 22.88
N SER A 612 -11.28 13.51 23.50
CA SER A 612 -12.65 13.05 23.24
C SER A 612 -13.71 14.06 23.70
N ASP A 613 -13.53 14.69 24.87
CA ASP A 613 -14.37 15.79 25.36
C ASP A 613 -14.42 16.99 24.37
N PHE A 614 -13.41 17.14 23.52
CA PHE A 614 -13.29 18.21 22.51
C PHE A 614 -13.73 17.77 21.10
N VAL A 615 -13.17 16.65 20.60
CA VAL A 615 -13.34 16.17 19.22
C VAL A 615 -14.69 15.52 19.00
N THR A 616 -15.13 14.63 19.90
CA THR A 616 -16.32 13.78 19.70
C THR A 616 -17.61 14.59 19.50
N PRO A 617 -17.89 15.66 20.28
CA PRO A 617 -19.06 16.51 20.05
C PRO A 617 -19.09 17.17 18.67
N MET A 618 -17.92 17.56 18.15
CA MET A 618 -17.77 18.18 16.82
C MET A 618 -17.86 17.13 15.71
N CYS A 619 -17.02 16.09 15.78
CA CYS A 619 -16.68 15.26 14.64
C CYS A 619 -17.47 13.94 14.55
N GLY A 620 -18.06 13.48 15.66
CA GLY A 620 -18.71 12.18 15.76
C GLY A 620 -17.92 11.18 16.62
N GLU A 621 -18.60 10.08 16.98
CA GLU A 621 -18.03 8.97 17.74
C GLU A 621 -16.92 8.25 16.94
N GLY A 622 -15.97 7.63 17.65
CA GLY A 622 -14.84 6.92 17.02
C GLY A 622 -13.82 7.81 16.28
N VAL A 623 -14.01 9.13 16.19
CA VAL A 623 -13.01 10.05 15.62
C VAL A 623 -11.89 10.32 16.62
N ALA A 624 -12.23 10.56 17.89
CA ALA A 624 -11.24 10.89 18.94
C ALA A 624 -10.27 9.73 19.23
N GLU A 625 -10.76 8.49 19.24
CA GLU A 625 -9.96 7.25 19.32
C GLU A 625 -8.82 7.26 18.27
N ARG A 626 -9.19 7.49 17.01
CA ARG A 626 -8.24 7.53 15.88
C ARG A 626 -7.26 8.68 16.00
N MET A 627 -7.74 9.88 16.35
CA MET A 627 -6.84 11.00 16.61
C MET A 627 -5.87 10.72 17.77
N TRP A 628 -6.30 10.02 18.83
CA TRP A 628 -5.46 9.66 19.98
C TRP A 628 -4.35 8.68 19.61
N LEU A 629 -4.66 7.60 18.89
CA LEU A 629 -3.66 6.67 18.36
C LEU A 629 -2.62 7.40 17.48
N GLY A 630 -3.07 8.39 16.70
CA GLY A 630 -2.17 9.23 15.92
C GLY A 630 -1.27 10.13 16.79
N PHE A 631 -1.82 10.75 17.83
CA PHE A 631 -1.04 11.57 18.77
C PHE A 631 -0.02 10.76 19.56
N GLN A 632 -0.36 9.54 20.01
CA GLN A 632 0.60 8.63 20.66
C GLN A 632 1.80 8.26 19.77
N ALA A 633 1.61 8.21 18.45
CA ALA A 633 2.72 8.02 17.50
C ALA A 633 3.54 9.31 17.33
N ILE A 634 2.91 10.48 17.29
CA ILE A 634 3.61 11.79 17.26
C ILE A 634 4.48 11.97 18.51
N ASP A 635 4.03 11.53 19.69
CA ASP A 635 4.82 11.59 20.92
C ASP A 635 6.11 10.75 20.83
N LYS A 636 6.03 9.53 20.30
CA LYS A 636 7.22 8.67 20.09
C LYS A 636 8.19 9.29 19.09
N ALA A 637 7.69 9.82 17.96
CA ALA A 637 8.51 10.52 16.98
C ALA A 637 9.19 11.77 17.60
N SER A 638 8.45 12.53 18.41
CA SER A 638 8.94 13.73 19.09
C SER A 638 10.03 13.41 20.11
N GLN A 639 9.91 12.29 20.84
CA GLN A 639 10.94 11.81 21.77
C GLN A 639 12.24 11.43 21.04
N LEU A 640 12.15 10.66 19.94
CA LEU A 640 13.32 10.31 19.13
C LEU A 640 14.03 11.56 18.56
N ILE A 641 13.26 12.52 18.03
CA ILE A 641 13.79 13.78 17.50
C ILE A 641 14.48 14.59 18.62
N ALA A 642 13.82 14.77 19.77
CA ALA A 642 14.39 15.53 20.89
C ALA A 642 15.69 14.91 21.45
N GLN A 643 15.86 13.58 21.36
CA GLN A 643 17.05 12.86 21.80
C GLN A 643 18.22 12.95 20.80
N ASN A 644 17.95 13.10 19.50
CA ASN A 644 18.97 12.92 18.45
C ASN A 644 19.28 14.19 17.63
N ASP A 645 18.27 15.02 17.33
CA ASP A 645 18.37 16.21 16.48
C ASP A 645 17.20 17.17 16.80
N PRO A 646 17.23 17.86 17.96
CA PRO A 646 16.13 18.75 18.37
C PRO A 646 15.89 19.93 17.40
N GLU A 647 16.85 20.21 16.51
CA GLU A 647 16.78 21.25 15.48
C GLU A 647 16.15 20.77 14.17
N LEU A 648 15.89 19.47 13.98
CA LEU A 648 15.35 18.87 12.74
C LEU A 648 14.12 19.60 12.16
N GLY A 649 13.25 20.10 13.05
CA GLY A 649 12.04 20.83 12.68
C GLY A 649 12.15 22.35 12.68
N ILE A 650 13.29 22.93 13.06
CA ILE A 650 13.46 24.39 13.23
C ILE A 650 13.97 24.99 11.91
N PRO A 651 13.26 25.95 11.28
CA PRO A 651 13.68 26.51 10.00
C PRO A 651 14.98 27.33 10.09
N ALA A 652 16.04 26.81 9.47
CA ALA A 652 17.35 27.44 9.30
C ALA A 652 17.80 27.37 7.83
N PRO A 653 18.65 28.29 7.32
CA PRO A 653 19.01 28.36 5.89
C PRO A 653 19.62 27.09 5.27
N ASP A 654 20.14 26.18 6.09
CA ASP A 654 20.74 24.90 5.71
C ASP A 654 19.91 23.67 6.17
N MET A 655 18.69 23.87 6.68
CA MET A 655 17.81 22.85 7.30
C MET A 655 17.82 21.49 6.60
N LEU A 656 17.73 21.46 5.26
CA LEU A 656 17.87 20.25 4.45
C LEU A 656 19.32 19.99 4.01
N LEU A 657 20.06 21.01 3.58
CA LEU A 657 21.40 20.85 3.01
C LEU A 657 22.44 20.32 4.01
N ARG A 658 22.28 20.55 5.31
CA ARG A 658 23.13 19.96 6.37
C ARG A 658 23.12 18.42 6.36
N HIS A 659 22.04 17.80 5.88
CA HIS A 659 21.95 16.34 5.73
C HIS A 659 22.65 15.86 4.45
N LEU A 660 22.49 16.57 3.32
CA LEU A 660 23.23 16.28 2.08
C LEU A 660 24.75 16.45 2.24
N ASN A 661 25.17 17.43 3.04
CA ASN A 661 26.57 17.74 3.34
C ASN A 661 27.12 16.92 4.53
N SER A 662 26.31 16.03 5.13
CA SER A 662 26.73 15.22 6.27
C SER A 662 27.75 14.15 5.85
N LYS A 663 28.66 13.80 6.76
CA LYS A 663 29.58 12.65 6.62
C LYS A 663 29.08 11.40 7.35
N LYS A 664 27.87 11.45 7.93
CA LYS A 664 27.23 10.31 8.61
C LYS A 664 26.32 9.58 7.62
N SER A 665 26.20 8.26 7.76
CA SER A 665 25.14 7.47 7.14
C SER A 665 23.75 7.93 7.60
N LEU A 666 22.72 7.48 6.89
CA LEU A 666 21.31 7.62 7.29
C LEU A 666 21.10 7.05 8.71
N PRO A 667 20.65 7.85 9.71
CA PRO A 667 20.40 7.34 11.05
C PRO A 667 19.08 6.56 11.15
N ASP A 668 19.09 5.41 11.84
CA ASP A 668 17.91 4.55 11.99
C ASP A 668 16.73 5.26 12.68
N TRP A 669 17.01 6.10 13.68
CA TRP A 669 16.00 6.88 14.40
C TRP A 669 15.18 7.79 13.48
N LEU A 670 15.74 8.25 12.35
CA LEU A 670 15.03 9.09 11.38
C LEU A 670 13.97 8.28 10.64
N THR A 671 14.34 7.06 10.23
CA THR A 671 13.46 6.08 9.59
C THR A 671 12.34 5.63 10.54
N GLU A 672 12.68 5.42 11.82
CA GLU A 672 11.72 5.07 12.88
C GLU A 672 10.75 6.22 13.19
N ALA A 673 11.25 7.43 13.42
CA ALA A 673 10.41 8.61 13.68
C ALA A 673 9.51 8.95 12.48
N LYS A 674 9.99 8.78 11.24
CA LYS A 674 9.15 8.86 10.03
C LYS A 674 8.07 7.78 10.00
N THR A 675 8.37 6.56 10.44
CA THR A 675 7.39 5.45 10.52
C THR A 675 6.29 5.76 11.55
N PHE A 676 6.64 6.37 12.68
CA PHE A 676 5.66 6.90 13.63
C PHE A 676 4.82 8.05 13.02
N TYR A 677 5.41 9.01 12.31
CA TYR A 677 4.63 10.05 11.61
C TYR A 677 3.74 9.49 10.48
N ALA A 678 4.17 8.44 9.78
CA ALA A 678 3.34 7.73 8.80
C ALA A 678 2.15 7.02 9.47
N THR A 679 2.36 6.45 10.66
CA THR A 679 1.30 5.84 11.49
C THR A 679 0.30 6.91 11.92
N ALA A 680 0.79 8.06 12.41
CA ALA A 680 -0.05 9.20 12.79
C ALA A 680 -0.87 9.77 11.63
N MET A 681 -0.24 9.93 10.45
CA MET A 681 -0.90 10.37 9.22
C MET A 681 -2.04 9.41 8.83
N ASN A 682 -1.80 8.09 8.88
CA ASN A 682 -2.82 7.09 8.59
C ASN A 682 -4.00 7.17 9.58
N GLU A 683 -3.73 7.25 10.89
CA GLU A 683 -4.80 7.36 11.89
C GLU A 683 -5.58 8.68 11.79
N MET A 684 -4.95 9.81 11.45
CA MET A 684 -5.67 11.05 11.17
C MET A 684 -6.50 10.97 9.88
N TYR A 685 -6.07 10.21 8.87
CA TYR A 685 -6.89 9.91 7.70
C TYR A 685 -8.09 9.00 8.03
N ARG A 686 -7.93 8.03 8.93
CA ARG A 686 -9.02 7.18 9.49
C ARG A 686 -9.98 7.98 10.38
N ALA A 687 -9.48 9.00 11.07
CA ALA A 687 -10.31 9.99 11.77
C ALA A 687 -11.15 10.83 10.79
N ASN A 688 -10.57 11.20 9.63
CA ASN A 688 -11.26 11.97 8.60
C ASN A 688 -12.37 11.21 7.85
N THR A 689 -12.19 9.91 7.56
CA THR A 689 -13.25 9.10 6.92
C THR A 689 -14.48 8.99 7.82
N ARG A 690 -14.26 8.71 9.11
CA ARG A 690 -15.29 8.66 10.18
C ARG A 690 -15.93 10.02 10.50
N ALA A 691 -15.23 11.14 10.25
CA ALA A 691 -15.74 12.45 10.64
C ALA A 691 -16.99 12.87 9.87
N ARG A 692 -17.97 13.44 10.59
CA ARG A 692 -19.15 14.11 10.01
C ARG A 692 -18.74 15.13 8.97
N GLU A 693 -19.50 15.23 7.89
CA GLU A 693 -19.19 16.02 6.70
C GLU A 693 -18.66 17.44 7.01
N GLY A 694 -19.42 18.26 7.75
CA GLY A 694 -19.06 19.63 8.13
C GLY A 694 -17.87 19.77 9.11
N SER A 695 -17.23 18.66 9.50
CA SER A 695 -16.06 18.62 10.39
C SER A 695 -14.83 17.97 9.75
N ARG A 696 -14.95 17.39 8.54
CA ARG A 696 -13.84 16.76 7.80
C ARG A 696 -12.67 17.71 7.53
N SER A 697 -12.94 19.01 7.36
CA SER A 697 -11.88 20.02 7.22
C SER A 697 -10.92 20.07 8.41
N PHE A 698 -11.39 19.81 9.64
CA PHE A 698 -10.56 19.79 10.85
C PHE A 698 -9.68 18.53 10.94
N THR A 699 -10.24 17.36 10.66
CA THR A 699 -9.49 16.09 10.68
C THR A 699 -8.53 15.98 9.48
N LEU A 700 -8.95 16.39 8.28
CA LEU A 700 -8.09 16.50 7.10
C LEU A 700 -6.92 17.46 7.30
N TYR A 701 -7.11 18.60 7.97
CA TYR A 701 -6.03 19.52 8.33
C TYR A 701 -4.93 18.81 9.13
N ASN A 702 -5.31 18.02 10.15
CA ASN A 702 -4.36 17.26 10.96
C ASN A 702 -3.66 16.16 10.13
N ALA A 703 -4.40 15.45 9.27
CA ALA A 703 -3.82 14.43 8.38
C ALA A 703 -2.80 15.03 7.39
N LYS A 704 -3.13 16.15 6.75
CA LYS A 704 -2.26 16.85 5.78
C LYS A 704 -1.05 17.52 6.41
N ARG A 705 -1.16 18.00 7.67
CA ARG A 705 0.01 18.44 8.48
C ARG A 705 1.00 17.30 8.77
N LEU A 706 0.54 16.04 8.84
CA LEU A 706 1.40 14.87 9.03
C LEU A 706 1.93 14.30 7.71
N GLU A 707 1.15 14.38 6.62
CA GLU A 707 1.59 14.12 5.26
C GLU A 707 2.75 15.05 4.85
N PHE A 708 2.64 16.34 5.20
CA PHE A 708 3.76 17.29 5.14
C PHE A 708 5.02 16.74 5.84
N THR A 709 4.91 16.29 7.09
CA THR A 709 6.06 15.79 7.87
C THR A 709 6.64 14.49 7.31
N PHE A 710 5.80 13.54 6.90
CA PHE A 710 6.24 12.31 6.22
C PHE A 710 7.05 12.63 4.97
N HIS A 711 6.61 13.61 4.17
CA HIS A 711 7.33 14.07 3.00
C HIS A 711 8.61 14.85 3.33
N PHE A 712 8.61 15.70 4.34
CA PHE A 712 9.80 16.40 4.83
C PHE A 712 10.90 15.40 5.25
N MET A 713 10.56 14.39 6.05
CA MET A 713 11.51 13.35 6.47
C MET A 713 11.94 12.44 5.31
N SER A 714 11.04 12.16 4.35
CA SER A 714 11.40 11.45 3.12
C SER A 714 12.40 12.22 2.26
N ALA A 715 12.33 13.56 2.24
CA ALA A 715 13.35 14.38 1.60
C ALA A 715 14.71 14.22 2.29
N ILE A 716 14.74 14.24 3.62
CA ILE A 716 15.98 14.07 4.39
C ILE A 716 16.60 12.67 4.17
N GLU A 717 15.81 11.60 4.21
CA GLU A 717 16.30 10.25 3.84
C GLU A 717 16.95 10.21 2.45
N ALA A 718 16.32 10.87 1.47
CA ALA A 718 16.80 10.92 0.11
C ALA A 718 18.10 11.73 0.00
N LEU A 719 18.28 12.79 0.81
CA LEU A 719 19.56 13.53 0.88
C LEU A 719 20.69 12.72 1.50
N TYR A 720 20.41 11.79 2.43
CA TYR A 720 21.41 10.79 2.88
C TYR A 720 21.69 9.73 1.79
N LYS A 721 20.67 9.24 1.07
CA LYS A 721 20.86 8.30 -0.05
C LYS A 721 21.68 8.93 -1.19
N ALA A 722 21.61 10.24 -1.36
CA ALA A 722 22.44 10.99 -2.30
C ALA A 722 23.95 11.05 -1.94
N HIS A 723 24.38 10.49 -0.81
CA HIS A 723 25.80 10.31 -0.49
C HIS A 723 26.46 9.24 -1.37
N ASP A 724 25.71 8.22 -1.80
CA ASP A 724 26.16 7.24 -2.79
C ASP A 724 26.28 7.90 -4.18
N PRO A 725 27.46 7.90 -4.82
CA PRO A 725 27.64 8.43 -6.18
C PRO A 725 26.71 7.80 -7.22
N ALA A 726 26.37 6.51 -7.11
CA ALA A 726 25.53 5.82 -8.08
C ALA A 726 24.06 6.27 -7.97
N ALA A 727 23.51 6.30 -6.75
CA ALA A 727 22.14 6.77 -6.49
C ALA A 727 22.00 8.31 -6.46
N ARG A 728 23.08 9.10 -6.58
CA ARG A 728 23.09 10.55 -6.27
C ARG A 728 22.04 11.37 -7.03
N ALA A 729 21.95 11.22 -8.35
CA ALA A 729 21.06 12.03 -9.17
C ALA A 729 19.58 11.73 -8.85
N GLU A 730 19.20 10.45 -8.84
CA GLU A 730 17.85 10.00 -8.49
C GLU A 730 17.47 10.34 -7.04
N SER A 731 18.42 10.25 -6.12
CA SER A 731 18.17 10.58 -4.71
C SER A 731 17.97 12.08 -4.50
N LEU A 732 18.65 12.94 -5.28
CA LEU A 732 18.39 14.38 -5.28
C LEU A 732 17.03 14.73 -5.92
N GLU A 733 16.65 14.08 -7.03
CA GLU A 733 15.31 14.20 -7.60
C GLU A 733 14.23 13.75 -6.61
N ALA A 734 14.40 12.58 -5.98
CA ALA A 734 13.47 12.06 -4.97
C ALA A 734 13.38 12.96 -3.73
N ALA A 735 14.47 13.62 -3.34
CA ALA A 735 14.46 14.64 -2.29
C ALA A 735 13.65 15.87 -2.72
N MET A 736 13.86 16.37 -3.95
CA MET A 736 13.12 17.51 -4.51
C MET A 736 11.62 17.21 -4.64
N ASP A 737 11.24 16.07 -5.20
CA ASP A 737 9.86 15.59 -5.26
C ASP A 737 9.25 15.49 -3.85
N SER A 738 10.01 14.99 -2.88
CA SER A 738 9.52 14.85 -1.50
C SER A 738 9.25 16.21 -0.86
N ILE A 739 10.18 17.16 -0.90
CA ILE A 739 9.96 18.49 -0.32
C ILE A 739 8.91 19.31 -1.10
N TYR A 740 8.75 19.07 -2.40
CA TYR A 740 7.65 19.61 -3.21
C TYR A 740 6.27 19.09 -2.75
N ASN A 741 6.14 17.77 -2.59
CA ASN A 741 4.92 17.15 -2.05
C ASN A 741 4.66 17.60 -0.60
N ALA A 742 5.70 17.83 0.21
CA ALA A 742 5.57 18.37 1.57
C ALA A 742 4.91 19.76 1.57
N LEU A 743 5.42 20.68 0.73
CA LEU A 743 4.86 22.02 0.56
C LEU A 743 3.40 21.98 0.08
N ASN A 744 3.09 21.14 -0.90
CA ASN A 744 1.73 20.99 -1.42
C ASN A 744 0.76 20.46 -0.35
N SER A 745 1.17 19.42 0.40
CA SER A 745 0.37 18.83 1.47
C SER A 745 -0.05 19.84 2.53
N TRP A 746 0.87 20.71 2.96
CA TRP A 746 0.55 21.78 3.90
C TRP A 746 -0.32 22.87 3.23
N SER A 747 0.00 23.23 1.98
CA SER A 747 -0.73 24.25 1.20
C SER A 747 -2.16 23.85 0.82
N ASP A 748 -2.50 22.56 0.86
CA ASP A 748 -3.87 22.06 0.69
C ASP A 748 -4.82 22.47 1.82
N VAL A 749 -4.28 22.68 3.02
CA VAL A 749 -5.04 22.91 4.26
C VAL A 749 -4.63 24.18 5.02
N ALA A 750 -3.69 24.95 4.48
CA ALA A 750 -3.16 26.16 5.10
C ALA A 750 -4.26 27.21 5.35
N ARG A 751 -4.59 27.44 6.62
CA ARG A 751 -5.76 28.24 7.04
C ARG A 751 -5.38 29.62 7.60
N ASP A 752 -4.16 29.76 8.12
CA ASP A 752 -3.72 30.95 8.87
C ASP A 752 -2.31 31.41 8.48
N SER A 753 -1.88 32.56 9.00
CA SER A 753 -0.56 33.11 8.69
C SER A 753 0.61 32.33 9.31
N SER A 754 0.36 31.43 10.26
CA SER A 754 1.40 30.57 10.84
C SER A 754 1.65 29.32 9.99
N ASP A 755 0.60 28.73 9.39
CA ASP A 755 0.73 27.75 8.29
C ASP A 755 1.51 28.36 7.13
N ARG A 756 1.07 29.53 6.66
CA ARG A 756 1.72 30.28 5.58
C ARG A 756 3.18 30.59 5.90
N GLY A 757 3.48 31.07 7.10
CA GLY A 757 4.85 31.35 7.53
C GLY A 757 5.75 30.11 7.50
N GLY A 758 5.24 28.95 7.92
CA GLY A 758 5.94 27.68 7.79
C GLY A 758 6.21 27.29 6.33
N ILE A 759 5.21 27.43 5.46
CA ILE A 759 5.33 27.19 4.02
C ILE A 759 6.34 28.14 3.36
N ALA A 760 6.36 29.43 3.74
CA ALA A 760 7.32 30.42 3.24
C ALA A 760 8.77 30.04 3.63
N LEU A 761 9.01 29.78 4.92
CA LEU A 761 10.32 29.39 5.44
C LEU A 761 10.82 28.11 4.78
N LEU A 762 9.95 27.11 4.61
CA LEU A 762 10.30 25.85 3.98
C LEU A 762 10.57 25.99 2.46
N ASN A 763 9.88 26.90 1.78
CA ASN A 763 10.12 27.21 0.37
C ASN A 763 11.50 27.88 0.18
N GLU A 764 11.88 28.79 1.08
CA GLU A 764 13.14 29.55 1.01
C GLU A 764 14.37 28.78 1.54
N TYR A 765 14.22 27.98 2.60
CA TYR A 765 15.33 27.27 3.25
C TYR A 765 15.39 25.77 2.94
N GLY A 766 14.29 25.16 2.50
CA GLY A 766 14.22 23.76 2.10
C GLY A 766 14.25 23.60 0.57
N TYR A 767 13.18 24.01 -0.11
CA TYR A 767 12.98 23.74 -1.54
C TYR A 767 13.97 24.50 -2.43
N ARG A 768 14.06 25.83 -2.32
CA ARG A 768 14.91 26.64 -3.20
C ARG A 768 16.41 26.33 -3.11
N PRO A 769 17.02 26.07 -1.92
CA PRO A 769 18.42 25.69 -1.85
C PRO A 769 18.68 24.32 -2.50
N LEU A 770 17.77 23.36 -2.33
CA LEU A 770 17.87 22.06 -3.01
C LEU A 770 17.73 22.19 -4.54
N VAL A 771 16.77 22.99 -5.03
CA VAL A 771 16.64 23.29 -6.46
C VAL A 771 17.88 23.99 -7.03
N LYS A 772 18.53 24.88 -6.27
CA LYS A 772 19.82 25.49 -6.65
C LYS A 772 20.92 24.45 -6.77
N VAL A 773 21.03 23.50 -5.84
CA VAL A 773 22.01 22.39 -5.90
C VAL A 773 21.77 21.48 -7.12
N ILE A 774 20.51 21.18 -7.44
CA ILE A 774 20.16 20.29 -8.57
C ILE A 774 20.36 20.97 -9.92
N LYS A 775 19.90 22.22 -10.09
CA LYS A 775 19.98 22.95 -11.36
C LYS A 775 21.35 23.63 -11.59
N GLY A 776 22.09 23.91 -10.52
CA GLY A 776 23.36 24.64 -10.53
C GLY A 776 24.60 23.77 -10.63
N GLY A 777 24.50 22.58 -11.24
CA GLY A 777 25.59 21.60 -11.32
C GLY A 777 26.80 22.03 -12.17
N ARG A 778 27.70 22.82 -11.57
CA ARG A 778 29.10 23.03 -11.96
C ARG A 778 29.96 23.26 -10.71
#